data_AF-A0A9D1SGI0-F1
#
_entry.id   AF-A0A9D1SGI0-F1
#
_cell.length_a   1.000
_cell.length_b   1.000
_cell.length_c   1.000
_cell.angle_alpha   90.00
_cell.angle_beta   90.00
_cell.angle_gamma   90.00
#
_symmetry.space_group_name_H-M   'P 1'
#
loop_
_entity.id
_entity.type
_entity.pdbx_description
1 polymer ?
#
loop_
_entity_poly.entity_id
_entity_poly.type
_entity_poly.pdbx_seq_one_letter_code
_entity_poly.pdbx_strand_id
1 'polypeptide(L)'
;MSQKGKNIALTVLGYAVSIAICLAAWGLGLASQVSPGTGKALWGTSVVLLIGMAVANAVCRSRFKGAMNRKSAQELYEGELRYKEETDASPETREKSINGHLAAAAVWEAAVILLLLAGCFFAGCGSWPVQSEEPGTMFTVSLTFSIIAIFVLEGYVSALLKNPDEKPEGLPSLTREEFPLAYALVQKAAEAAGIRKKLRIYLVPDGFAVSEQRGCVNVFFNGQIFSILTDEEAYAVLLHEFAHVRNEDTLKSAKRAGLGNRLRLSPEEPIAAAWLLFGWFSERAAFEAERGALYDNRRREILADAFVRESGLAQAYVNATAKATLYALYSEETTPEYYEAIFAGEKYPDDICGLRLSIFELYLEKRGERWDFILRHELTKRVDSHPTFRMRMEHMGKDDYDVSARETDPESREERDKMRRLLSDLTRAFDELRFDEMRKDWNESLENRRKFEEAERTGADVTTEELIRWADSLQGIYDDCVFRMAERLEKKNPGSALAAYYKGWILAGRGDEACLPLLYHAAEEADFADAAMERAGMFCVRSGNQALLDDYRARTVPTLQKVMDDAERNKISPFEKFEPCDIPEELFRPFLERLVSAGNGVVRKIWVGVRRKEGKNTLYAYLVRFCRVPVGKGRKEILEKIFKARSDLYLCLTESGLPEEYRRFVLFYEEAIPQARHIRRAGAPVYEWKKG
;
A
#
# COMPACT_ATOMS: atom_id res chain seq x y z
N MET A 1 10.82 20.97 -17.55
CA MET A 1 11.46 19.64 -17.59
C MET A 1 10.50 18.65 -16.94
N SER A 2 10.16 17.52 -17.57
CA SER A 2 9.25 16.52 -16.99
C SER A 2 9.87 15.89 -15.73
N GLN A 3 9.07 15.32 -14.83
CA GLN A 3 9.58 14.70 -13.59
C GLN A 3 10.61 13.61 -13.88
N LYS A 4 10.36 12.83 -14.94
CA LYS A 4 11.34 11.86 -15.44
C LYS A 4 12.66 12.52 -15.82
N GLY A 5 12.61 13.68 -16.48
CA GLY A 5 13.81 14.47 -16.81
C GLY A 5 14.52 15.04 -15.58
N LYS A 6 13.78 15.47 -14.55
CA LYS A 6 14.35 15.93 -13.28
C LYS A 6 14.98 14.80 -12.47
N ASN A 7 14.29 13.69 -12.31
CA ASN A 7 14.82 12.50 -11.63
C ASN A 7 16.07 11.99 -12.34
N ILE A 8 16.08 11.92 -13.68
CA ILE A 8 17.28 11.58 -14.45
C ILE A 8 18.40 12.58 -14.19
N ALA A 9 18.13 13.89 -14.25
CA ALA A 9 19.14 14.92 -13.99
C ALA A 9 19.70 14.84 -12.55
N LEU A 10 18.84 14.58 -11.56
CA LEU A 10 19.21 14.43 -10.16
C LEU A 10 20.05 13.18 -9.93
N THR A 11 19.70 12.05 -10.54
CA THR A 11 20.49 10.82 -10.51
C THR A 11 21.84 11.02 -11.19
N VAL A 12 21.89 11.64 -12.38
CA VAL A 12 23.15 11.95 -13.08
C VAL A 12 24.03 12.87 -12.22
N LEU A 13 23.46 13.89 -11.60
CA LEU A 13 24.17 14.78 -10.68
C LEU A 13 24.64 14.02 -9.43
N GLY A 14 23.81 13.14 -8.87
CA GLY A 14 24.14 12.27 -7.73
C GLY A 14 25.34 11.38 -8.03
N TYR A 15 25.38 10.74 -9.19
CA TYR A 15 26.53 9.97 -9.67
C TYR A 15 27.76 10.85 -9.86
N ALA A 16 27.62 12.01 -10.52
CA ALA A 16 28.75 12.92 -10.77
C ALA A 16 29.41 13.39 -9.46
N VAL A 17 28.60 13.77 -8.47
CA VAL A 17 29.08 14.17 -7.13
C VAL A 17 29.72 12.99 -6.40
N SER A 18 29.11 11.79 -6.47
CA SER A 18 29.66 10.60 -5.81
C SER A 18 31.00 10.17 -6.43
N ILE A 19 31.13 10.23 -7.75
CA ILE A 19 32.39 10.02 -8.48
C ILE A 19 33.43 11.04 -8.02
N ALA A 20 33.08 12.33 -7.98
CA ALA A 20 34.00 13.39 -7.56
C ALA A 20 34.50 13.17 -6.12
N ILE A 21 33.61 12.79 -5.19
CA ILE A 21 33.97 12.48 -3.80
C ILE A 21 34.93 11.29 -3.72
N CYS A 22 34.62 10.18 -4.41
CA CYS A 22 35.47 8.99 -4.42
C CYS A 22 36.84 9.26 -5.05
N LEU A 23 36.89 9.99 -6.17
CA LEU A 23 38.13 10.37 -6.84
C LEU A 23 38.96 11.34 -6.00
N ALA A 24 38.32 12.28 -5.29
CA ALA A 24 39.00 13.17 -4.36
C ALA A 24 39.62 12.40 -3.20
N ALA A 25 38.86 11.47 -2.59
CA ALA A 25 39.39 10.60 -1.53
C ALA A 25 40.59 9.78 -2.02
N TRP A 26 40.48 9.16 -3.19
CA TRP A 26 41.57 8.42 -3.82
C TRP A 26 42.79 9.30 -4.14
N GLY A 27 42.58 10.48 -4.72
CA GLY A 27 43.65 11.44 -5.05
C GLY A 27 44.36 11.99 -3.81
N LEU A 28 43.63 12.25 -2.72
CA LEU A 28 44.21 12.60 -1.42
C LEU A 28 45.08 11.46 -0.87
N GLY A 29 44.67 10.22 -1.07
CA GLY A 29 45.46 9.05 -0.72
C GLY A 29 46.76 8.96 -1.52
N LEU A 30 46.69 9.22 -2.83
CA LEU A 30 47.86 9.24 -3.72
C LEU A 30 48.86 10.34 -3.33
N ALA A 31 48.36 11.52 -2.92
CA ALA A 31 49.18 12.64 -2.49
C ALA A 31 49.71 12.49 -1.05
N SER A 32 49.26 11.49 -0.31
CA SER A 32 49.68 11.26 1.08
C SER A 32 51.11 10.70 1.15
N GLN A 33 51.79 10.94 2.28
CA GLN A 33 53.10 10.36 2.57
C GLN A 33 53.02 8.92 3.13
N VAL A 34 51.86 8.27 3.05
CA VAL A 34 51.66 6.91 3.54
C VAL A 34 52.39 5.94 2.62
N SER A 35 53.19 5.04 3.18
CA SER A 35 53.92 4.07 2.36
C SER A 35 52.96 3.13 1.61
N PRO A 36 53.25 2.73 0.36
CA PRO A 36 52.34 1.89 -0.43
C PRO A 36 51.98 0.56 0.25
N GLY A 37 52.92 -0.05 0.99
CA GLY A 37 52.67 -1.25 1.77
C GLY A 37 51.65 -1.03 2.89
N THR A 38 51.74 0.09 3.60
CA THR A 38 50.78 0.49 4.64
C THR A 38 49.42 0.80 4.03
N GLY A 39 49.39 1.52 2.89
CA GLY A 39 48.16 1.81 2.15
C GLY A 39 47.42 0.54 1.74
N LYS A 40 48.12 -0.45 1.17
CA LYS A 40 47.53 -1.76 0.81
C LYS A 40 46.97 -2.50 2.01
N ALA A 41 47.69 -2.50 3.14
CA ALA A 41 47.23 -3.15 4.37
C ALA A 41 45.96 -2.50 4.93
N LEU A 42 45.90 -1.16 4.96
CA LEU A 42 44.75 -0.41 5.46
C LEU A 42 43.55 -0.49 4.51
N TRP A 43 43.77 -0.53 3.19
CA TRP A 43 42.74 -0.82 2.22
C TRP A 43 42.14 -2.22 2.43
N GLY A 44 42.99 -3.24 2.54
CA GLY A 44 42.55 -4.62 2.83
C GLY A 44 41.77 -4.71 4.14
N THR A 45 42.20 -3.98 5.17
CA THR A 45 41.49 -3.86 6.46
C THR A 45 40.10 -3.25 6.26
N SER A 46 39.98 -2.18 5.46
CA SER A 46 38.69 -1.53 5.18
C SER A 46 37.71 -2.47 4.47
N VAL A 47 38.20 -3.25 3.50
CA VAL A 47 37.40 -4.26 2.79
C VAL A 47 36.94 -5.37 3.76
N VAL A 48 37.85 -5.89 4.59
CA VAL A 48 37.52 -6.93 5.58
C VAL A 48 36.47 -6.43 6.58
N LEU A 49 36.59 -5.19 7.04
CA LEU A 49 35.61 -4.57 7.94
C LEU A 49 34.25 -4.40 7.24
N LEU A 50 34.20 -3.94 5.98
CA LEU A 50 32.95 -3.83 5.22
C LEU A 50 32.27 -5.19 5.00
N ILE A 51 33.05 -6.23 4.68
CA ILE A 51 32.54 -7.60 4.58
C ILE A 51 32.00 -8.05 5.94
N GLY A 52 32.74 -7.81 7.03
CA GLY A 52 32.30 -8.11 8.38
C GLY A 52 30.98 -7.41 8.75
N MET A 53 30.83 -6.13 8.40
CA MET A 53 29.59 -5.36 8.58
C MET A 53 28.45 -5.93 7.74
N ALA A 54 28.68 -6.28 6.48
CA ALA A 54 27.68 -6.89 5.61
C ALA A 54 27.22 -8.25 6.14
N VAL A 55 28.15 -9.10 6.61
CA VAL A 55 27.84 -10.39 7.24
C VAL A 55 27.05 -10.19 8.53
N ALA A 56 27.49 -9.28 9.41
CA ALA A 56 26.78 -8.97 10.65
C ALA A 56 25.35 -8.49 10.37
N ASN A 57 25.17 -7.61 9.39
CA ASN A 57 23.88 -7.10 8.96
C ASN A 57 22.97 -8.22 8.42
N ALA A 58 23.49 -9.08 7.54
CA ALA A 58 22.75 -10.24 7.00
C ALA A 58 22.36 -11.25 8.09
N VAL A 59 23.27 -11.54 9.04
CA VAL A 59 23.00 -12.43 10.17
C VAL A 59 21.94 -11.83 11.10
N CYS A 60 22.05 -10.56 11.47
CA CYS A 60 21.06 -9.90 12.35
C CYS A 60 19.68 -9.89 11.71
N ARG A 61 19.59 -9.54 10.42
CA ARG A 61 18.36 -9.56 9.65
C ARG A 61 17.75 -10.96 9.59
N SER A 62 18.55 -11.97 9.26
CA SER A 62 18.10 -13.36 9.19
C SER A 62 17.60 -13.86 10.55
N ARG A 63 18.31 -13.52 11.65
CA ARG A 63 17.88 -13.86 13.01
C ARG A 63 16.56 -13.18 13.39
N PHE A 64 16.39 -11.90 13.06
CA PHE A 64 15.15 -11.18 13.35
C PHE A 64 13.97 -11.71 12.54
N LYS A 65 14.12 -11.85 11.21
CA LYS A 65 13.09 -12.45 10.35
C LYS A 65 12.75 -13.86 10.81
N GLY A 66 13.76 -14.66 11.14
CA GLY A 66 13.56 -16.00 11.70
C GLY A 66 12.87 -15.99 13.06
N ALA A 67 13.14 -15.00 13.92
CA ALA A 67 12.44 -14.86 15.20
C ALA A 67 10.98 -14.47 15.01
N MET A 68 10.68 -13.53 14.10
CA MET A 68 9.30 -13.14 13.79
C MET A 68 8.51 -14.27 13.14
N ASN A 69 9.11 -14.99 12.18
CA ASN A 69 8.46 -16.11 11.49
C ASN A 69 8.19 -17.32 12.39
N ARG A 70 8.86 -17.43 13.54
CA ARG A 70 8.63 -18.52 14.51
C ARG A 70 7.52 -18.23 15.50
N LYS A 71 7.05 -16.97 15.59
CA LYS A 71 5.98 -16.62 16.50
C LYS A 71 4.66 -17.18 15.97
N SER A 72 3.87 -17.74 16.87
CA SER A 72 2.46 -18.03 16.65
C SER A 72 1.66 -16.74 16.45
N ALA A 73 0.46 -16.86 15.88
CA ALA A 73 -0.49 -15.77 15.78
C ALA A 73 -0.79 -15.17 17.16
N GLN A 74 -0.88 -16.00 18.21
CA GLN A 74 -1.09 -15.56 19.60
C GLN A 74 0.07 -14.69 20.11
N GLU A 75 1.32 -15.12 19.90
CA GLU A 75 2.49 -14.34 20.35
C GLU A 75 2.66 -13.02 19.60
N LEU A 76 2.32 -12.98 18.31
CA LEU A 76 2.27 -11.73 17.54
C LEU A 76 1.19 -10.81 18.10
N TYR A 77 0.00 -11.36 18.31
CA TYR A 77 -1.17 -10.67 18.81
C TYR A 77 -0.96 -10.06 20.21
N GLU A 78 -0.50 -10.84 21.18
CA GLU A 78 -0.17 -10.36 22.53
C GLU A 78 0.99 -9.37 22.51
N GLY A 79 1.95 -9.58 21.62
CA GLY A 79 3.08 -8.69 21.43
C GLY A 79 2.66 -7.28 21.02
N GLU A 80 1.68 -7.16 20.13
CA GLU A 80 1.13 -5.89 19.67
C GLU A 80 0.24 -5.21 20.72
N LEU A 81 -0.57 -5.97 21.47
CA LEU A 81 -1.34 -5.42 22.60
C LEU A 81 -0.45 -4.84 23.68
N ARG A 82 0.55 -5.61 24.13
CA ARG A 82 1.50 -5.12 25.13
C ARG A 82 2.23 -3.87 24.64
N TYR A 83 2.60 -3.83 23.36
CA TYR A 83 3.24 -2.66 22.78
C TYR A 83 2.35 -1.41 22.86
N LYS A 84 1.06 -1.57 22.55
CA LYS A 84 0.07 -0.50 22.68
C LYS A 84 -0.03 -0.02 24.13
N GLU A 85 -0.20 -0.94 25.07
CA GLU A 85 -0.30 -0.63 26.51
C GLU A 85 0.93 0.11 27.04
N GLU A 86 2.14 -0.33 26.66
CA GLU A 86 3.40 0.33 27.01
C GLU A 86 3.50 1.74 26.40
N THR A 87 3.01 1.91 25.17
CA THR A 87 3.01 3.20 24.46
C THR A 87 2.04 4.17 25.11
N ASP A 88 0.82 3.71 25.45
CA ASP A 88 -0.20 4.50 26.13
C ASP A 88 0.26 4.90 27.54
N ALA A 89 0.94 4.00 28.27
CA ALA A 89 1.42 4.25 29.61
C ALA A 89 2.64 5.19 29.67
N SER A 90 3.49 5.18 28.64
CA SER A 90 4.77 5.93 28.64
C SER A 90 5.20 6.47 27.27
N PRO A 91 4.44 7.41 26.67
CA PRO A 91 4.70 7.91 25.32
C PRO A 91 6.11 8.49 25.13
N GLU A 92 6.65 9.24 26.11
CA GLU A 92 7.99 9.82 25.99
C GLU A 92 9.09 8.75 26.01
N THR A 93 8.90 7.69 26.80
CA THR A 93 9.85 6.56 26.84
C THR A 93 9.86 5.83 25.51
N ARG A 94 8.69 5.62 24.92
CA ARG A 94 8.54 5.01 23.60
C ARG A 94 9.18 5.88 22.51
N GLU A 95 8.92 7.19 22.54
CA GLU A 95 9.54 8.14 21.62
C GLU A 95 11.07 8.11 21.71
N LYS A 96 11.63 8.08 22.93
CA LYS A 96 13.07 7.95 23.15
C LYS A 96 13.63 6.64 22.59
N SER A 97 12.91 5.53 22.74
CA SER A 97 13.30 4.23 22.17
C SER A 97 13.34 4.26 20.63
N ILE A 98 12.33 4.86 20.00
CA ILE A 98 12.25 5.00 18.53
C ILE A 98 13.42 5.87 18.04
N ASN A 99 13.65 7.00 18.69
CA ASN A 99 14.77 7.89 18.37
C ASN A 99 16.12 7.20 18.57
N GLY A 100 16.25 6.31 19.56
CA GLY A 100 17.44 5.48 19.76
C GLY A 100 17.71 4.52 18.59
N HIS A 101 16.67 3.87 18.07
CA HIS A 101 16.80 3.01 16.88
C HIS A 101 17.17 3.81 15.62
N LEU A 102 16.55 4.98 15.43
CA LEU A 102 16.87 5.88 14.33
C LEU A 102 18.31 6.41 14.41
N ALA A 103 18.77 6.78 15.61
CA ALA A 103 20.14 7.22 15.84
C ALA A 103 21.14 6.08 15.59
N ALA A 104 20.86 4.86 16.04
CA ALA A 104 21.71 3.70 15.77
C ALA A 104 21.84 3.42 14.27
N ALA A 105 20.73 3.51 13.53
CA ALA A 105 20.75 3.37 12.07
C ALA A 105 21.58 4.46 11.39
N ALA A 106 21.43 5.73 11.80
CA ALA A 106 22.21 6.83 11.26
C ALA A 106 23.71 6.71 11.56
N VAL A 107 24.08 6.26 12.77
CA VAL A 107 25.49 6.01 13.15
C VAL A 107 26.08 4.86 12.33
N TRP A 108 25.34 3.77 12.14
CA TRP A 108 25.76 2.66 11.30
C TRP A 108 25.98 3.11 9.84
N GLU A 109 25.02 3.89 9.31
CA GLU A 109 25.10 4.44 7.96
C GLU A 109 26.36 5.31 7.78
N ALA A 110 26.58 6.24 8.71
CA ALA A 110 27.78 7.08 8.72
C ALA A 110 29.07 6.26 8.79
N ALA A 111 29.11 5.20 9.60
CA ALA A 111 30.27 4.32 9.72
C ALA A 111 30.58 3.59 8.40
N VAL A 112 29.57 3.06 7.70
CA VAL A 112 29.74 2.43 6.38
C VAL A 112 30.27 3.43 5.36
N ILE A 113 29.69 4.63 5.31
CA ILE A 113 30.10 5.69 4.38
C ILE A 113 31.56 6.09 4.63
N LEU A 114 31.92 6.34 5.89
CA LEU A 114 33.30 6.69 6.27
C LEU A 114 34.28 5.57 5.91
N LEU A 115 33.88 4.31 6.07
CA LEU A 115 34.72 3.17 5.74
C LEU A 115 34.89 2.97 4.23
N LEU A 116 33.85 3.25 3.44
CA LEU A 116 33.94 3.28 1.97
C LEU A 116 34.91 4.38 1.50
N LEU A 117 34.79 5.59 2.05
CA LEU A 117 35.67 6.71 1.72
C LEU A 117 37.12 6.45 2.18
N ALA A 118 37.31 5.88 3.36
CA ALA A 118 38.61 5.43 3.85
C ALA A 118 39.21 4.37 2.93
N GLY A 119 38.40 3.41 2.47
CA GLY A 119 38.81 2.44 1.46
C GLY A 119 39.27 3.10 0.16
N CYS A 120 38.53 4.07 -0.38
CA CYS A 120 38.96 4.82 -1.57
C CYS A 120 40.28 5.57 -1.34
N PHE A 121 40.45 6.21 -0.18
CA PHE A 121 41.69 6.89 0.21
C PHE A 121 42.88 5.92 0.29
N PHE A 122 42.75 4.81 1.02
CA PHE A 122 43.84 3.85 1.18
C PHE A 122 44.17 3.11 -0.11
N ALA A 123 43.18 2.90 -0.99
CA ALA A 123 43.43 2.43 -2.35
C ALA A 123 44.37 3.40 -3.08
N GLY A 124 44.14 4.71 -2.97
CA GLY A 124 45.03 5.75 -3.50
C GLY A 124 46.47 5.66 -2.95
N CYS A 125 46.63 5.53 -1.63
CA CYS A 125 47.95 5.33 -1.00
C CYS A 125 48.68 4.10 -1.55
N GLY A 126 47.95 3.00 -1.80
CA GLY A 126 48.48 1.75 -2.33
C GLY A 126 48.70 1.73 -3.85
N SER A 127 48.24 2.77 -4.57
CA SER A 127 48.27 2.88 -6.05
C SER A 127 49.56 3.46 -6.61
N TRP A 128 50.51 3.87 -5.77
CA TRP A 128 51.82 4.37 -6.22
C TRP A 128 52.53 3.31 -7.08
N PRO A 129 53.22 3.68 -8.18
CA PRO A 129 53.90 2.71 -9.05
C PRO A 129 55.09 2.09 -8.33
N VAL A 130 54.81 1.10 -7.51
CA VAL A 130 55.80 0.12 -7.07
C VAL A 130 55.99 -0.81 -8.25
N GLN A 131 57.25 -1.02 -8.65
CA GLN A 131 57.72 -1.98 -9.64
C GLN A 131 57.31 -3.43 -9.26
N SER A 132 56.01 -3.73 -9.22
CA SER A 132 55.49 -5.08 -8.98
C SER A 132 55.04 -5.68 -10.30
N GLU A 133 55.40 -6.94 -10.53
CA GLU A 133 55.27 -7.67 -11.79
C GLU A 133 53.83 -7.87 -12.29
N GLU A 134 52.79 -7.55 -11.49
CA GLU A 134 51.39 -7.52 -11.93
C GLU A 134 50.64 -6.22 -11.54
N PRO A 135 50.85 -5.09 -12.25
CA PRO A 135 50.15 -3.82 -11.99
C PRO A 135 48.64 -3.88 -12.24
N GLY A 136 48.17 -4.81 -13.07
CA GLY A 136 46.78 -4.89 -13.53
C GLY A 136 45.79 -5.29 -12.44
N THR A 137 46.09 -6.33 -11.65
CA THR A 137 45.14 -6.94 -10.71
C THR A 137 44.74 -6.01 -9.56
N MET A 138 45.71 -5.30 -8.95
CA MET A 138 45.44 -4.37 -7.85
C MET A 138 44.68 -3.11 -8.31
N PHE A 139 44.98 -2.62 -9.51
CA PHE A 139 44.26 -1.50 -10.11
C PHE A 139 42.80 -1.89 -10.40
N THR A 140 42.57 -3.07 -10.97
CA THR A 140 41.22 -3.59 -11.24
C THR A 140 40.40 -3.75 -9.95
N VAL A 141 40.98 -4.34 -8.89
CA VAL A 141 40.27 -4.55 -7.62
C VAL A 141 39.95 -3.21 -6.91
N SER A 142 40.88 -2.25 -6.94
CA SER A 142 40.66 -0.91 -6.38
C SER A 142 39.60 -0.11 -7.15
N LEU A 143 39.55 -0.29 -8.48
CA LEU A 143 38.53 0.29 -9.34
C LEU A 143 37.15 -0.32 -9.06
N THR A 144 37.06 -1.65 -8.92
CA THR A 144 35.81 -2.33 -8.55
C THR A 144 35.28 -1.86 -7.20
N PHE A 145 36.15 -1.72 -6.19
CA PHE A 145 35.77 -1.18 -4.89
C PHE A 145 35.22 0.25 -5.00
N SER A 146 35.90 1.10 -5.77
CA SER A 146 35.49 2.51 -5.96
C SER A 146 34.15 2.60 -6.69
N ILE A 147 33.87 1.70 -7.64
CA ILE A 147 32.56 1.59 -8.29
C ILE A 147 31.46 1.25 -7.26
N ILE A 148 31.69 0.28 -6.38
CA ILE A 148 30.73 -0.08 -5.32
C ILE A 148 30.50 1.11 -4.38
N ALA A 149 31.56 1.82 -3.99
CA ALA A 149 31.47 3.01 -3.16
C ALA A 149 30.65 4.12 -3.84
N ILE A 150 30.86 4.36 -5.14
CA ILE A 150 30.10 5.34 -5.93
C ILE A 150 28.62 5.00 -5.94
N PHE A 151 28.26 3.73 -6.17
CA PHE A 151 26.86 3.29 -6.19
C PHE A 151 26.18 3.47 -4.83
N VAL A 152 26.87 3.16 -3.72
CA VAL A 152 26.31 3.35 -2.37
C VAL A 152 26.19 4.85 -2.03
N LEU A 153 27.20 5.64 -2.39
CA LEU A 153 27.21 7.09 -2.16
C LEU A 153 26.17 7.82 -3.01
N GLU A 154 25.88 7.35 -4.23
CA GLU A 154 24.88 7.98 -5.08
C GLU A 154 23.51 7.99 -4.42
N GLY A 155 23.06 6.87 -3.86
CA GLY A 155 21.76 6.82 -3.18
C GLY A 155 21.70 7.79 -1.99
N TYR A 156 22.83 7.98 -1.29
CA TYR A 156 22.94 8.95 -0.19
C TYR A 156 22.92 10.39 -0.67
N VAL A 157 23.74 10.72 -1.68
CA VAL A 157 23.85 12.06 -2.27
C VAL A 157 22.53 12.46 -2.93
N SER A 158 21.90 11.58 -3.70
CA SER A 158 20.60 11.81 -4.33
C SER A 158 19.52 12.07 -3.28
N ALA A 159 19.55 11.39 -2.13
CA ALA A 159 18.63 11.69 -1.03
C ALA A 159 18.86 13.06 -0.37
N LEU A 160 20.09 13.56 -0.36
CA LEU A 160 20.43 14.92 0.10
C LEU A 160 20.07 16.00 -0.93
N LEU A 161 20.29 15.71 -2.22
CA LEU A 161 20.08 16.62 -3.34
C LEU A 161 18.60 16.78 -3.71
N LYS A 162 17.76 15.76 -3.45
CA LYS A 162 16.32 15.88 -3.65
C LYS A 162 15.79 17.09 -2.89
N ASN A 163 15.27 18.06 -3.63
CA ASN A 163 14.76 19.31 -3.09
C ASN A 163 13.29 19.11 -2.67
N PRO A 164 12.97 19.05 -1.37
CA PRO A 164 11.60 18.81 -0.92
C PRO A 164 10.74 20.08 -0.94
N ASP A 165 11.31 21.24 -1.34
CA ASP A 165 10.53 22.43 -1.68
C ASP A 165 9.80 22.31 -3.02
N GLU A 166 10.05 21.23 -3.77
CA GLU A 166 9.21 20.89 -4.92
C GLU A 166 7.77 20.76 -4.43
N LYS A 167 6.88 21.54 -5.05
CA LYS A 167 5.44 21.34 -4.89
C LYS A 167 5.18 19.84 -5.01
N PRO A 168 4.40 19.22 -4.12
CA PRO A 168 3.97 17.84 -4.32
C PRO A 168 3.44 17.75 -5.75
N GLU A 169 4.13 16.98 -6.57
CA GLU A 169 3.99 17.13 -8.02
C GLU A 169 2.59 16.73 -8.46
N GLY A 170 2.03 17.50 -9.39
CA GLY A 170 0.68 17.27 -9.92
C GLY A 170 -0.46 17.87 -9.10
N LEU A 171 -0.20 18.39 -7.89
CA LEU A 171 -1.25 19.05 -7.10
C LEU A 171 -1.41 20.54 -7.48
N PRO A 172 -2.63 21.00 -7.82
CA PRO A 172 -2.91 22.41 -8.02
C PRO A 172 -2.63 23.20 -6.74
N SER A 173 -1.78 24.23 -6.83
CA SER A 173 -1.60 25.18 -5.73
C SER A 173 -2.65 26.27 -5.83
N LEU A 174 -3.37 26.52 -4.75
CA LEU A 174 -4.28 27.65 -4.65
C LEU A 174 -3.47 28.93 -4.46
N THR A 175 -3.93 30.06 -4.97
CA THR A 175 -3.29 31.38 -4.77
C THR A 175 -4.19 32.31 -3.99
N ARG A 176 -3.60 33.31 -3.32
CA ARG A 176 -4.35 34.27 -2.49
C ARG A 176 -5.28 35.14 -3.34
N GLU A 177 -4.88 35.40 -4.58
CA GLU A 177 -5.63 36.19 -5.54
C GLU A 177 -6.85 35.42 -6.07
N GLU A 178 -6.72 34.10 -6.26
CA GLU A 178 -7.80 33.27 -6.79
C GLU A 178 -8.76 32.74 -5.72
N PHE A 179 -8.27 32.54 -4.49
CA PHE A 179 -9.00 31.96 -3.36
C PHE A 179 -8.78 32.78 -2.07
N PRO A 180 -9.18 34.06 -2.04
CA PRO A 180 -8.87 34.97 -0.93
C PRO A 180 -9.48 34.54 0.41
N LEU A 181 -10.69 33.98 0.43
CA LEU A 181 -11.40 33.62 1.66
C LEU A 181 -10.83 32.35 2.29
N ALA A 182 -10.55 31.31 1.49
CA ALA A 182 -9.86 30.11 1.95
C ALA A 182 -8.46 30.46 2.49
N TYR A 183 -7.74 31.35 1.80
CA TYR A 183 -6.46 31.86 2.30
C TYR A 183 -6.59 32.59 3.64
N ALA A 184 -7.63 33.41 3.80
CA ALA A 184 -7.89 34.12 5.05
C ALA A 184 -8.20 33.16 6.20
N LEU A 185 -9.00 32.10 5.97
CA LEU A 185 -9.28 31.06 6.96
C LEU A 185 -8.00 30.33 7.39
N VAL A 186 -7.16 29.94 6.43
CA VAL A 186 -5.87 29.28 6.71
C VAL A 186 -4.94 30.19 7.49
N GLN A 187 -4.83 31.46 7.09
CA GLN A 187 -3.99 32.42 7.79
C GLN A 187 -4.48 32.64 9.23
N LYS A 188 -5.79 32.80 9.42
CA LYS A 188 -6.41 32.92 10.75
C LYS A 188 -6.12 31.71 11.64
N ALA A 189 -6.14 30.49 11.08
CA ALA A 189 -5.87 29.27 11.84
C ALA A 189 -4.39 29.12 12.19
N ALA A 190 -3.49 29.47 11.26
CA ALA A 190 -2.05 29.51 11.50
C ALA A 190 -1.69 30.52 12.61
N GLU A 191 -2.28 31.72 12.57
CA GLU A 191 -2.06 32.77 13.58
C GLU A 191 -2.54 32.32 14.96
N ALA A 192 -3.72 31.71 15.06
CA ALA A 192 -4.25 31.16 16.30
C ALA A 192 -3.35 30.04 16.88
N ALA A 193 -2.78 29.19 16.02
CA ALA A 193 -1.83 28.16 16.42
C ALA A 193 -0.43 28.70 16.79
N GLY A 194 -0.15 29.98 16.54
CA GLY A 194 1.16 30.61 16.79
C GLY A 194 2.18 30.38 15.67
N ILE A 195 1.74 30.03 14.48
CA ILE A 195 2.59 29.65 13.35
C ILE A 195 2.81 30.85 12.42
N ARG A 196 4.06 31.29 12.30
CA ARG A 196 4.49 32.40 11.42
C ARG A 196 5.26 31.96 10.18
N LYS A 197 5.24 30.66 9.89
CA LYS A 197 5.95 30.05 8.76
C LYS A 197 5.25 30.37 7.44
N LYS A 198 5.97 30.25 6.32
CA LYS A 198 5.39 30.43 4.99
C LYS A 198 4.32 29.36 4.74
N LEU A 199 3.14 29.81 4.32
CA LEU A 199 1.98 28.95 4.01
C LEU A 199 1.93 28.64 2.51
N ARG A 200 1.63 27.39 2.17
CA ARG A 200 1.31 26.94 0.81
C ARG A 200 0.04 26.11 0.86
N ILE A 201 -0.92 26.40 -0.01
CA ILE A 201 -2.20 25.70 -0.05
C ILE A 201 -2.31 24.89 -1.34
N TYR A 202 -2.71 23.63 -1.20
CA TYR A 202 -2.83 22.66 -2.29
C TYR A 202 -4.23 22.06 -2.29
N LEU A 203 -4.75 21.81 -3.49
CA LEU A 203 -5.97 21.04 -3.69
C LEU A 203 -5.62 19.56 -3.78
N VAL A 204 -6.34 18.73 -3.03
CA VAL A 204 -6.19 17.26 -2.99
C VAL A 204 -7.54 16.58 -3.13
N PRO A 205 -7.57 15.32 -3.62
CA PRO A 205 -8.79 14.53 -3.68
C PRO A 205 -9.24 14.00 -2.31
N ASP A 206 -8.38 14.01 -1.29
CA ASP A 206 -8.60 13.31 -0.01
C ASP A 206 -8.41 14.24 1.19
N GLY A 207 -9.47 14.43 1.98
CA GLY A 207 -9.44 15.04 3.31
C GLY A 207 -8.87 16.46 3.44
N PHE A 208 -8.82 16.93 4.70
CA PHE A 208 -8.02 18.08 5.09
C PHE A 208 -6.75 17.57 5.78
N ALA A 209 -5.63 18.22 5.52
CA ALA A 209 -4.39 17.93 6.23
C ALA A 209 -3.49 19.16 6.28
N VAL A 210 -2.76 19.35 7.37
CA VAL A 210 -1.68 20.34 7.45
C VAL A 210 -0.39 19.63 7.82
N SER A 211 0.70 19.95 7.12
CA SER A 211 2.01 19.39 7.42
C SER A 211 3.11 20.45 7.42
N GLU A 212 4.02 20.33 8.38
CA GLU A 212 5.26 21.10 8.37
C GLU A 212 6.38 20.35 7.66
N GLN A 213 7.02 21.01 6.69
CA GLN A 213 8.21 20.50 6.02
C GLN A 213 9.25 21.61 5.81
N ARG A 214 10.47 21.39 6.34
CA ARG A 214 11.67 22.26 6.22
C ARG A 214 11.40 23.78 6.33
N GLY A 215 10.52 24.19 7.25
CA GLY A 215 10.25 25.61 7.53
C GLY A 215 9.08 26.23 6.74
N CYS A 216 8.44 25.47 5.85
CA CYS A 216 7.14 25.80 5.26
C CYS A 216 6.03 24.95 5.90
N VAL A 217 4.81 25.47 5.87
CA VAL A 217 3.59 24.73 6.24
C VAL A 217 2.72 24.56 5.00
N ASN A 218 2.50 23.30 4.63
CA ASN A 218 1.69 22.91 3.49
C ASN A 218 0.31 22.51 4.00
N VAL A 219 -0.72 23.12 3.41
CA VAL A 219 -2.13 22.88 3.73
C VAL A 219 -2.78 22.20 2.54
N PHE A 220 -3.48 21.11 2.79
CA PHE A 220 -4.15 20.29 1.78
C PHE A 220 -5.66 20.41 1.99
N PHE A 221 -6.36 20.87 0.95
CA PHE A 221 -7.82 21.05 0.93
C PHE A 221 -8.47 20.01 0.03
N ASN A 222 -9.53 19.39 0.52
CA ASN A 222 -10.48 18.67 -0.32
C ASN A 222 -11.65 19.58 -0.69
N GLY A 223 -11.81 19.86 -2.00
CA GLY A 223 -12.86 20.75 -2.49
C GLY A 223 -14.29 20.23 -2.24
N GLN A 224 -14.50 18.91 -2.15
CA GLN A 224 -15.81 18.31 -1.89
C GLN A 224 -16.20 18.46 -0.41
N ILE A 225 -15.30 18.09 0.51
CA ILE A 225 -15.53 18.28 1.95
C ILE A 225 -15.68 19.77 2.26
N PHE A 226 -14.83 20.63 1.68
CA PHE A 226 -14.95 22.07 1.88
C PHE A 226 -16.33 22.62 1.44
N SER A 227 -16.94 22.02 0.41
CA SER A 227 -18.26 22.43 -0.11
C SER A 227 -19.42 22.12 0.84
N ILE A 228 -19.28 21.15 1.75
CA ILE A 228 -20.34 20.78 2.71
C ILE A 228 -20.17 21.47 4.08
N LEU A 229 -19.05 22.15 4.30
CA LEU A 229 -18.74 22.85 5.56
C LEU A 229 -19.08 24.35 5.50
N THR A 230 -19.53 24.90 6.63
CA THR A 230 -19.54 26.36 6.86
C THR A 230 -18.12 26.89 7.09
N ASP A 231 -17.92 28.21 7.04
CA ASP A 231 -16.63 28.84 7.35
C ASP A 231 -16.18 28.58 8.79
N GLU A 232 -17.11 28.57 9.74
CA GLU A 232 -16.81 28.27 11.15
C GLU A 232 -16.37 26.81 11.33
N GLU A 233 -17.04 25.87 10.64
CA GLU A 233 -16.70 24.45 10.63
C GLU A 233 -15.34 24.20 9.95
N ALA A 234 -15.11 24.79 8.78
CA ALA A 234 -13.84 24.69 8.08
C ALA A 234 -12.69 25.30 8.91
N TYR A 235 -12.95 26.41 9.60
CA TYR A 235 -12.00 27.01 10.53
C TYR A 235 -11.68 26.08 11.71
N ALA A 236 -12.68 25.42 12.29
CA ALA A 236 -12.48 24.47 13.38
C ALA A 236 -11.65 23.26 12.93
N VAL A 237 -11.89 22.72 11.73
CA VAL A 237 -11.07 21.66 11.13
C VAL A 237 -9.63 22.13 10.93
N LEU A 238 -9.43 23.32 10.38
CA LEU A 238 -8.09 23.88 10.21
C LEU A 238 -7.36 24.05 11.54
N LEU A 239 -8.04 24.49 12.61
CA LEU A 239 -7.42 24.57 13.94
C LEU A 239 -6.92 23.22 14.43
N HIS A 240 -7.70 22.15 14.24
CA HIS A 240 -7.25 20.78 14.54
C HIS A 240 -5.99 20.42 13.74
N GLU A 241 -6.01 20.62 12.42
CA GLU A 241 -4.87 20.28 11.57
C GLU A 241 -3.61 21.11 11.92
N PHE A 242 -3.79 22.40 12.22
CA PHE A 242 -2.69 23.26 12.68
C PHE A 242 -2.21 22.90 14.08
N ALA A 243 -3.03 22.27 14.91
CA ALA A 243 -2.60 21.73 16.20
C ALA A 243 -1.54 20.63 16.02
N HIS A 244 -1.64 19.80 14.98
CA HIS A 244 -0.59 18.82 14.66
C HIS A 244 0.76 19.47 14.32
N VAL A 245 0.75 20.65 13.70
CA VAL A 245 1.98 21.43 13.48
C VAL A 245 2.48 22.04 14.79
N ARG A 246 1.58 22.64 15.58
CA ARG A 246 1.89 23.23 16.89
C ARG A 246 2.52 22.21 17.84
N ASN A 247 2.03 20.97 17.83
CA ASN A 247 2.49 19.86 18.66
C ASN A 247 3.74 19.15 18.08
N GLU A 248 4.27 19.63 16.95
CA GLU A 248 5.39 19.04 16.20
C GLU A 248 5.13 17.62 15.65
N ASP A 249 3.89 17.15 15.63
CA ASP A 249 3.53 15.80 15.19
C ASP A 249 3.97 15.55 13.74
N THR A 250 3.70 16.52 12.87
CA THR A 250 4.04 16.44 11.44
C THR A 250 5.54 16.56 11.21
N LEU A 251 6.23 17.37 12.02
CA LEU A 251 7.69 17.55 11.92
C LEU A 251 8.42 16.28 12.36
N LYS A 252 7.99 15.68 13.48
CA LYS A 252 8.52 14.39 13.96
C LYS A 252 8.28 13.30 12.92
N SER A 253 7.08 13.22 12.37
CA SER A 253 6.73 12.23 11.33
C SER A 253 7.55 12.44 10.06
N ALA A 254 7.74 13.68 9.61
CA ALA A 254 8.58 14.01 8.46
C ALA A 254 10.06 13.66 8.68
N LYS A 255 10.61 13.90 9.89
CA LYS A 255 11.98 13.50 10.24
C LYS A 255 12.15 11.97 10.19
N ARG A 256 11.19 11.22 10.74
CA ARG A 256 11.20 9.75 10.73
C ARG A 256 11.09 9.20 9.30
N ALA A 257 10.16 9.72 8.50
CA ALA A 257 9.98 9.33 7.11
C ALA A 257 11.19 9.69 6.25
N GLY A 258 11.77 10.88 6.44
CA GLY A 258 12.98 11.32 5.73
C GLY A 258 14.18 10.44 6.02
N LEU A 259 14.38 10.03 7.28
CA LEU A 259 15.44 9.08 7.63
C LEU A 259 15.15 7.69 7.06
N GLY A 260 13.91 7.20 7.13
CA GLY A 260 13.51 5.93 6.51
C GLY A 260 13.76 5.90 5.00
N ASN A 261 13.42 6.97 4.29
CA ASN A 261 13.65 7.09 2.85
C ASN A 261 15.14 7.15 2.48
N ARG A 262 15.96 7.83 3.28
CA ARG A 262 17.42 7.81 3.13
C ARG A 262 17.99 6.40 3.34
N LEU A 263 17.57 5.74 4.41
CA LEU A 263 17.99 4.40 4.81
C LEU A 263 17.56 3.29 3.84
N ARG A 264 16.51 3.53 3.04
CA ARG A 264 16.00 2.60 2.01
C ARG A 264 16.72 2.75 0.65
N LEU A 265 17.60 3.74 0.46
CA LEU A 265 18.40 4.00 -0.75
C LEU A 265 17.62 3.74 -2.06
N SER A 266 16.74 4.69 -2.42
CA SER A 266 15.87 4.72 -3.60
C SER A 266 14.96 3.48 -3.84
N PRO A 267 13.63 3.63 -3.82
CA PRO A 267 12.70 2.51 -4.01
C PRO A 267 12.67 1.91 -5.43
N GLU A 268 13.30 2.56 -6.42
CA GLU A 268 13.12 2.16 -7.83
C GLU A 268 14.14 1.11 -8.31
N GLU A 269 15.36 1.06 -7.76
CA GLU A 269 16.34 -0.01 -8.06
C GLU A 269 17.27 -0.26 -6.86
N PRO A 270 16.95 -1.24 -6.01
CA PRO A 270 17.84 -1.59 -4.91
C PRO A 270 19.15 -2.20 -5.44
N ILE A 271 20.25 -1.48 -5.30
CA ILE A 271 21.58 -2.06 -5.51
C ILE A 271 21.81 -3.08 -4.38
N ALA A 272 22.00 -4.36 -4.72
CA ALA A 272 22.16 -5.45 -3.74
C ALA A 272 23.22 -5.16 -2.66
N ALA A 273 24.26 -4.38 -2.99
CA ALA A 273 25.28 -3.92 -2.06
C ALA A 273 24.73 -3.01 -0.93
N ALA A 274 23.79 -2.12 -1.25
CA ALA A 274 23.12 -1.27 -0.26
C ALA A 274 22.29 -2.10 0.72
N TRP A 275 21.55 -3.10 0.21
CA TRP A 275 20.77 -4.02 1.05
C TRP A 275 21.65 -4.83 2.00
N LEU A 276 22.81 -5.30 1.52
CA LEU A 276 23.76 -6.04 2.34
C LEU A 276 24.38 -5.19 3.45
N LEU A 277 24.61 -3.89 3.22
CA LEU A 277 25.29 -3.02 4.18
C LEU A 277 24.34 -2.37 5.18
N PHE A 278 23.10 -2.03 4.80
CA PHE A 278 22.20 -1.23 5.65
C PHE A 278 20.94 -1.97 6.13
N GLY A 279 20.59 -3.11 5.49
CA GLY A 279 19.27 -3.75 5.61
C GLY A 279 18.71 -3.93 7.03
N TRP A 280 19.47 -4.47 7.99
CA TRP A 280 18.98 -4.73 9.35
C TRP A 280 18.62 -3.43 10.09
N PHE A 281 19.55 -2.48 10.13
CA PHE A 281 19.35 -1.23 10.86
C PHE A 281 18.22 -0.39 10.23
N SER A 282 18.15 -0.36 8.91
CA SER A 282 17.07 0.31 8.17
C SER A 282 15.70 -0.32 8.43
N GLU A 283 15.57 -1.65 8.30
CA GLU A 283 14.32 -2.37 8.55
C GLU A 283 13.88 -2.24 10.01
N ARG A 284 14.81 -2.37 10.96
CA ARG A 284 14.53 -2.29 12.39
C ARG A 284 14.04 -0.90 12.79
N ALA A 285 14.69 0.15 12.29
CA ALA A 285 14.31 1.52 12.57
C ALA A 285 12.96 1.87 11.92
N ALA A 286 12.73 1.43 10.68
CA ALA A 286 11.44 1.61 10.00
C ALA A 286 10.31 0.91 10.76
N PHE A 287 10.49 -0.36 11.13
CA PHE A 287 9.51 -1.15 11.87
C PHE A 287 9.10 -0.47 13.19
N GLU A 288 10.06 0.04 13.95
CA GLU A 288 9.74 0.74 15.21
C GLU A 288 9.13 2.13 15.01
N ALA A 289 9.53 2.84 13.96
CA ALA A 289 8.94 4.14 13.63
C ALA A 289 7.49 4.01 13.17
N GLU A 290 7.19 3.04 12.30
CA GLU A 290 5.84 2.73 11.80
C GLU A 290 4.94 2.27 12.94
N ARG A 291 5.39 1.30 13.75
CA ARG A 291 4.63 0.81 14.89
C ARG A 291 4.41 1.89 15.94
N GLY A 292 5.43 2.68 16.25
CA GLY A 292 5.31 3.82 17.16
C GLY A 292 4.36 4.91 16.67
N ALA A 293 4.32 5.19 15.36
CA ALA A 293 3.37 6.14 14.79
C ALA A 293 1.93 5.61 14.94
N LEU A 294 1.68 4.34 14.61
CA LEU A 294 0.36 3.73 14.68
C LEU A 294 -0.31 3.88 16.05
N TYR A 295 0.43 3.58 17.13
CA TYR A 295 -0.13 3.60 18.49
C TYR A 295 -0.09 4.98 19.18
N ASP A 296 0.79 5.90 18.75
CA ASP A 296 0.82 7.27 19.31
C ASP A 296 -0.23 8.19 18.65
N ASN A 297 -0.79 7.83 17.49
CA ASN A 297 -1.74 8.68 16.76
C ASN A 297 -2.95 9.09 17.59
N ARG A 298 -3.59 8.16 18.32
CA ARG A 298 -4.75 8.49 19.15
C ARG A 298 -4.47 9.59 20.17
N ARG A 299 -3.28 9.59 20.79
CA ARG A 299 -2.86 10.63 21.73
C ARG A 299 -2.72 11.99 21.01
N ARG A 300 -2.13 12.00 19.81
CA ARG A 300 -1.98 13.22 18.99
C ARG A 300 -3.32 13.82 18.60
N GLU A 301 -4.27 12.97 18.21
CA GLU A 301 -5.65 13.37 17.92
C GLU A 301 -6.32 14.05 19.13
N ILE A 302 -6.21 13.45 20.32
CA ILE A 302 -6.76 14.03 21.56
C ILE A 302 -6.13 15.40 21.87
N LEU A 303 -4.82 15.56 21.64
CA LEU A 303 -4.15 16.85 21.85
C LEU A 303 -4.56 17.90 20.81
N ALA A 304 -4.80 17.48 19.56
CA ALA A 304 -5.30 18.36 18.52
C ALA A 304 -6.75 18.79 18.79
N ASP A 305 -7.60 17.86 19.22
CA ASP A 305 -8.98 18.10 19.66
C ASP A 305 -9.04 19.08 20.84
N ALA A 306 -8.15 18.92 21.82
CA ALA A 306 -8.08 19.83 22.98
C ALA A 306 -7.85 21.29 22.55
N PHE A 307 -7.00 21.55 21.55
CA PHE A 307 -6.74 22.90 21.06
C PHE A 307 -7.99 23.54 20.43
N VAL A 308 -8.80 22.77 19.70
CA VAL A 308 -10.07 23.27 19.15
C VAL A 308 -11.08 23.57 20.24
N ARG A 309 -11.16 22.69 21.26
CA ARG A 309 -12.02 22.88 22.42
C ARG A 309 -11.64 24.14 23.21
N GLU A 310 -10.35 24.35 23.47
CA GLU A 310 -9.82 25.55 24.14
C GLU A 310 -10.09 26.83 23.34
N SER A 311 -10.20 26.71 22.01
CA SER A 311 -10.55 27.82 21.12
C SER A 311 -12.05 28.13 21.07
N GLY A 312 -12.88 27.41 21.83
CA GLY A 312 -14.32 27.63 21.92
C GLY A 312 -15.14 27.12 20.72
N LEU A 313 -14.53 26.33 19.83
CA LEU A 313 -15.13 25.89 18.56
C LEU A 313 -15.61 24.44 18.57
N ALA A 314 -15.86 23.90 19.77
CA ALA A 314 -16.25 22.50 19.96
C ALA A 314 -17.47 22.08 19.12
N GLN A 315 -18.52 22.91 19.03
CA GLN A 315 -19.72 22.55 18.26
C GLN A 315 -19.45 22.52 16.75
N ALA A 316 -18.80 23.55 16.22
CA ALA A 316 -18.43 23.62 14.82
C ALA A 316 -17.53 22.43 14.42
N TYR A 317 -16.61 22.04 15.32
CA TYR A 317 -15.76 20.89 15.09
C TYR A 317 -16.50 19.55 15.05
N VAL A 318 -17.43 19.35 15.99
CA VAL A 318 -18.29 18.16 16.05
C VAL A 318 -19.15 18.08 14.79
N ASN A 319 -19.80 19.18 14.38
CA ASN A 319 -20.59 19.22 13.15
C ASN A 319 -19.75 18.90 11.91
N ALA A 320 -18.56 19.50 11.80
CA ALA A 320 -17.64 19.27 10.68
C ALA A 320 -17.18 17.80 10.63
N THR A 321 -16.82 17.23 11.78
CA THR A 321 -16.40 15.83 11.88
C THR A 321 -17.55 14.90 11.48
N ALA A 322 -18.78 15.17 11.95
CA ALA A 322 -19.95 14.39 11.57
C ALA A 322 -20.16 14.38 10.05
N LYS A 323 -20.13 15.56 9.40
CA LYS A 323 -20.27 15.68 7.94
C LYS A 323 -19.17 14.91 7.19
N ALA A 324 -17.92 15.02 7.62
CA ALA A 324 -16.81 14.29 7.03
C ALA A 324 -16.95 12.77 7.19
N THR A 325 -17.35 12.30 8.38
CA THR A 325 -17.59 10.87 8.64
C THR A 325 -18.77 10.33 7.83
N LEU A 326 -19.87 11.07 7.69
CA LEU A 326 -21.00 10.68 6.85
C LEU A 326 -20.61 10.59 5.38
N TYR A 327 -19.81 11.54 4.88
CA TYR A 327 -19.29 11.49 3.52
C TYR A 327 -18.33 10.30 3.30
N ALA A 328 -17.53 9.93 4.30
CA ALA A 328 -16.70 8.73 4.27
C ALA A 328 -17.55 7.45 4.21
N LEU A 329 -18.61 7.34 5.02
CA LEU A 329 -19.57 6.22 4.97
C LEU A 329 -20.25 6.11 3.60
N TYR A 330 -20.62 7.25 3.01
CA TYR A 330 -21.14 7.30 1.65
C TYR A 330 -20.14 6.77 0.62
N SER A 331 -18.86 7.14 0.74
CA SER A 331 -17.82 6.74 -0.21
C SER A 331 -17.52 5.23 -0.19
N GLU A 332 -17.96 4.52 0.85
CA GLU A 332 -17.89 3.06 0.97
C GLU A 332 -19.16 2.34 0.48
N GLU A 333 -20.24 3.07 0.19
CA GLU A 333 -21.54 2.51 -0.17
C GLU A 333 -21.63 2.22 -1.68
N THR A 334 -22.38 1.18 -2.03
CA THR A 334 -22.74 0.83 -3.39
C THR A 334 -23.73 1.86 -3.95
N THR A 335 -23.30 2.69 -4.91
CA THR A 335 -24.13 3.79 -5.46
C THR A 335 -24.35 3.66 -6.98
N PRO A 336 -25.23 2.75 -7.45
CA PRO A 336 -25.45 2.55 -8.89
C PRO A 336 -25.83 3.84 -9.63
N GLU A 337 -26.60 4.74 -9.01
CA GLU A 337 -27.01 6.01 -9.62
C GLU A 337 -25.82 6.92 -9.98
N TYR A 338 -24.73 6.85 -9.20
CA TYR A 338 -23.49 7.58 -9.49
C TYR A 338 -22.81 7.05 -10.76
N TYR A 339 -22.68 5.72 -10.88
CA TYR A 339 -22.09 5.08 -12.05
C TYR A 339 -22.94 5.28 -13.31
N GLU A 340 -24.26 5.13 -13.18
CA GLU A 340 -25.21 5.38 -14.27
C GLU A 340 -25.11 6.82 -14.79
N ALA A 341 -25.04 7.81 -13.89
CA ALA A 341 -24.93 9.22 -14.27
C ALA A 341 -23.61 9.54 -15.01
N ILE A 342 -22.52 8.83 -14.71
CA ILE A 342 -21.23 9.00 -15.39
C ILE A 342 -21.24 8.36 -16.77
N PHE A 343 -21.67 7.10 -16.86
CA PHE A 343 -21.44 6.27 -18.04
C PHE A 343 -22.61 6.22 -19.03
N ALA A 344 -23.79 6.73 -18.66
CA ALA A 344 -24.91 6.88 -19.60
C ALA A 344 -24.57 7.84 -20.75
N GLY A 345 -23.79 8.89 -20.46
CA GLY A 345 -23.33 9.85 -21.46
C GLY A 345 -22.21 9.31 -22.37
N GLU A 346 -22.00 9.96 -23.51
CA GLU A 346 -20.85 9.70 -24.40
C GLU A 346 -19.58 10.44 -23.97
N LYS A 347 -19.69 11.37 -23.02
CA LYS A 347 -18.59 12.19 -22.51
C LYS A 347 -18.54 12.12 -20.99
N TYR A 348 -17.33 12.23 -20.46
CA TYR A 348 -17.12 12.33 -19.02
C TYR A 348 -17.81 13.59 -18.47
N PRO A 349 -18.52 13.52 -17.32
CA PRO A 349 -19.20 14.68 -16.76
C PRO A 349 -18.26 15.86 -16.47
N ASP A 350 -18.67 17.08 -16.86
CA ASP A 350 -17.89 18.30 -16.61
C ASP A 350 -17.71 18.59 -15.10
N ASP A 351 -18.71 18.21 -14.30
CA ASP A 351 -18.74 18.49 -12.86
C ASP A 351 -18.96 17.23 -12.01
N ILE A 352 -17.98 16.33 -12.06
CA ILE A 352 -18.03 15.05 -11.35
C ILE A 352 -18.12 15.22 -9.82
N CYS A 353 -17.46 16.23 -9.25
CA CYS A 353 -17.53 16.49 -7.82
C CYS A 353 -18.92 16.98 -7.40
N GLY A 354 -19.55 17.83 -8.22
CA GLY A 354 -20.93 18.26 -8.00
C GLY A 354 -21.93 17.10 -8.09
N LEU A 355 -21.76 16.22 -9.09
CA LEU A 355 -22.56 15.00 -9.22
C LEU A 355 -22.39 14.08 -8.01
N ARG A 356 -21.17 13.87 -7.52
CA ARG A 356 -20.93 13.04 -6.33
C ARG A 356 -21.62 13.62 -5.10
N LEU A 357 -21.58 14.95 -4.91
CA LEU A 357 -22.24 15.59 -3.77
C LEU A 357 -23.77 15.52 -3.86
N SER A 358 -24.37 15.61 -5.06
CA SER A 358 -25.83 15.46 -5.19
C SER A 358 -26.30 14.04 -4.88
N ILE A 359 -25.53 13.02 -5.29
CA ILE A 359 -25.82 11.63 -4.93
C ILE A 359 -25.57 11.39 -3.43
N PHE A 360 -24.56 12.02 -2.84
CA PHE A 360 -24.36 11.99 -1.39
C PHE A 360 -25.58 12.50 -0.63
N GLU A 361 -26.14 13.66 -1.00
CA GLU A 361 -27.35 14.20 -0.33
C GLU A 361 -28.55 13.24 -0.47
N LEU A 362 -28.74 12.61 -1.64
CA LEU A 362 -29.77 11.58 -1.85
C LEU A 362 -29.57 10.38 -0.91
N TYR A 363 -28.34 9.93 -0.73
CA TYR A 363 -28.04 8.80 0.15
C TYR A 363 -28.08 9.19 1.63
N LEU A 364 -27.76 10.43 1.97
CA LEU A 364 -27.93 10.95 3.32
C LEU A 364 -29.40 10.93 3.75
N GLU A 365 -30.33 11.25 2.86
CA GLU A 365 -31.78 11.08 3.12
C GLU A 365 -32.17 9.60 3.27
N LYS A 366 -31.67 8.72 2.39
CA LYS A 366 -32.00 7.28 2.41
C LYS A 366 -31.38 6.50 3.58
N ARG A 367 -30.20 6.91 4.05
CA ARG A 367 -29.34 6.15 4.99
C ARG A 367 -29.08 6.89 6.30
N GLY A 368 -29.53 8.13 6.44
CA GLY A 368 -29.18 9.02 7.55
C GLY A 368 -29.40 8.41 8.93
N GLU A 369 -30.52 7.72 9.17
CA GLU A 369 -30.80 7.06 10.45
C GLU A 369 -29.76 5.99 10.81
N ARG A 370 -29.40 5.14 9.84
CA ARG A 370 -28.39 4.10 10.06
C ARG A 370 -27.00 4.69 10.24
N TRP A 371 -26.65 5.72 9.48
CA TRP A 371 -25.35 6.36 9.62
C TRP A 371 -25.25 7.14 10.94
N ASP A 372 -26.31 7.82 11.39
CA ASP A 372 -26.38 8.43 12.72
C ASP A 372 -26.17 7.38 13.82
N PHE A 373 -26.81 6.21 13.69
CA PHE A 373 -26.58 5.10 14.60
C PHE A 373 -25.09 4.74 14.67
N ILE A 374 -24.42 4.60 13.52
CA ILE A 374 -22.97 4.30 13.48
C ILE A 374 -22.17 5.39 14.19
N LEU A 375 -22.38 6.67 13.85
CA LEU A 375 -21.67 7.79 14.48
C LEU A 375 -21.78 7.75 16.01
N ARG A 376 -22.97 7.43 16.55
CA ARG A 376 -23.25 7.43 17.99
C ARG A 376 -22.83 6.16 18.71
N HIS A 377 -22.69 5.03 18.01
CA HIS A 377 -22.51 3.72 18.66
C HIS A 377 -21.24 2.99 18.25
N GLU A 378 -20.46 3.48 17.28
CA GLU A 378 -19.23 2.83 16.84
C GLU A 378 -18.27 2.59 18.02
N LEU A 379 -17.88 1.32 18.18
CA LEU A 379 -16.93 0.88 19.19
C LEU A 379 -15.49 1.08 18.70
N THR A 380 -14.56 1.23 19.65
CA THR A 380 -13.14 1.36 19.32
C THR A 380 -12.59 0.10 18.67
N LYS A 381 -11.87 0.29 17.56
CA LYS A 381 -11.02 -0.76 16.99
C LYS A 381 -9.96 -1.18 18.01
N ARG A 382 -9.49 -2.43 17.89
CA ARG A 382 -8.49 -2.97 18.81
C ARG A 382 -7.15 -2.24 18.67
N VAL A 383 -6.70 -2.08 17.43
CA VAL A 383 -5.64 -1.14 17.06
C VAL A 383 -6.34 0.07 16.48
N ASP A 384 -6.32 1.17 17.23
CA ASP A 384 -7.04 2.38 16.89
C ASP A 384 -6.06 3.53 16.71
N SER A 385 -6.00 4.07 15.50
CA SER A 385 -5.17 5.23 15.18
C SER A 385 -5.92 6.55 15.36
N HIS A 386 -7.25 6.57 15.34
CA HIS A 386 -8.05 7.80 15.45
C HIS A 386 -9.29 7.57 16.31
N PRO A 387 -9.58 8.43 17.30
CA PRO A 387 -10.80 8.34 18.09
C PRO A 387 -12.07 8.21 17.23
N THR A 388 -13.04 7.40 17.67
CA THR A 388 -14.35 7.35 17.01
C THR A 388 -15.07 8.68 17.13
N PHE A 389 -16.04 8.97 16.24
CA PHE A 389 -16.82 10.20 16.29
C PHE A 389 -17.41 10.45 17.68
N ARG A 390 -18.04 9.43 18.27
CA ARG A 390 -18.59 9.47 19.63
C ARG A 390 -17.56 9.95 20.67
N MET A 391 -16.35 9.37 20.66
CA MET A 391 -15.32 9.75 21.62
C MET A 391 -14.88 11.20 21.45
N ARG A 392 -14.83 11.70 20.22
CA ARG A 392 -14.52 13.11 19.95
C ARG A 392 -15.62 14.02 20.43
N MET A 393 -16.88 13.66 20.18
CA MET A 393 -18.05 14.38 20.65
C MET A 393 -18.09 14.47 22.19
N GLU A 394 -17.82 13.35 22.87
CA GLU A 394 -17.68 13.29 24.33
C GLU A 394 -16.50 14.15 24.82
N HIS A 395 -15.33 14.08 24.16
CA HIS A 395 -14.17 14.90 24.50
C HIS A 395 -14.43 16.41 24.36
N MET A 396 -15.25 16.78 23.37
CA MET A 396 -15.72 18.14 23.11
C MET A 396 -16.82 18.60 24.06
N GLY A 397 -17.36 17.70 24.91
CA GLY A 397 -18.45 17.99 25.84
C GLY A 397 -19.75 18.33 25.12
N LYS A 398 -20.02 17.67 24.00
CA LYS A 398 -21.23 17.83 23.18
C LYS A 398 -22.05 16.54 23.22
N ASP A 399 -23.37 16.70 23.15
CA ASP A 399 -24.32 15.58 23.13
C ASP A 399 -25.06 15.48 21.78
N ASP A 400 -24.93 16.50 20.93
CA ASP A 400 -25.62 16.58 19.66
C ASP A 400 -24.80 17.32 18.58
N TYR A 401 -25.21 17.14 17.33
CA TYR A 401 -24.53 17.66 16.16
C TYR A 401 -25.51 18.00 15.03
N ASP A 402 -25.14 18.98 14.19
CA ASP A 402 -25.93 19.40 13.03
C ASP A 402 -25.15 19.17 11.73
N VAL A 403 -25.71 18.33 10.87
CA VAL A 403 -25.17 18.01 9.54
C VAL A 403 -25.91 18.72 8.42
N SER A 404 -26.96 19.49 8.72
CA SER A 404 -27.80 20.19 7.75
C SER A 404 -27.28 21.59 7.39
N ALA A 405 -26.59 22.26 8.32
CA ALA A 405 -26.02 23.57 8.07
C ALA A 405 -25.10 23.57 6.83
N ARG A 406 -25.20 24.61 6.01
CA ARG A 406 -24.33 24.84 4.84
C ARG A 406 -23.91 26.31 4.86
N GLU A 407 -22.82 26.61 4.14
CA GLU A 407 -22.39 28.00 4.00
C GLU A 407 -23.50 28.84 3.34
N THR A 408 -23.75 30.02 3.91
CA THR A 408 -24.81 30.94 3.44
C THR A 408 -24.24 32.20 2.83
N ASP A 409 -23.00 32.59 3.19
CA ASP A 409 -22.33 33.75 2.63
C ASP A 409 -22.11 33.58 1.10
N PRO A 410 -22.63 34.48 0.26
CA PRO A 410 -22.55 34.33 -1.19
C PRO A 410 -21.12 34.28 -1.74
N GLU A 411 -20.19 35.10 -1.22
CA GLU A 411 -18.81 35.13 -1.70
C GLU A 411 -18.07 33.85 -1.32
N SER A 412 -18.28 33.38 -0.10
CA SER A 412 -17.71 32.15 0.43
C SER A 412 -18.24 30.89 -0.27
N ARG A 413 -19.50 30.91 -0.73
CA ARG A 413 -20.08 29.87 -1.58
C ARG A 413 -19.50 29.86 -2.98
N GLU A 414 -19.33 31.03 -3.59
CA GLU A 414 -18.73 31.15 -4.94
C GLU A 414 -17.30 30.59 -4.95
N GLU A 415 -16.51 30.90 -3.93
CA GLU A 415 -15.14 30.39 -3.81
C GLU A 415 -15.08 28.86 -3.60
N ARG A 416 -16.00 28.30 -2.80
CA ARG A 416 -16.18 26.84 -2.66
C ARG A 416 -16.53 26.17 -3.98
N ASP A 417 -17.50 26.72 -4.71
CA ASP A 417 -17.89 26.22 -6.02
C ASP A 417 -16.74 26.26 -7.03
N LYS A 418 -15.96 27.34 -7.02
CA LYS A 418 -14.75 27.45 -7.84
C LYS A 418 -13.73 26.38 -7.49
N MET A 419 -13.47 26.14 -6.19
CA MET A 419 -12.53 25.12 -5.73
C MET A 419 -12.98 23.71 -6.10
N ARG A 420 -14.27 23.43 -5.95
CA ARG A 420 -14.91 22.16 -6.32
C ARG A 420 -14.82 21.90 -7.82
N ARG A 421 -15.07 22.91 -8.67
CA ARG A 421 -14.91 22.80 -10.13
C ARG A 421 -13.46 22.54 -10.53
N LEU A 422 -12.50 23.21 -9.87
CA LEU A 422 -11.08 22.94 -10.10
C LEU A 422 -10.71 21.48 -9.76
N LEU A 423 -11.31 20.89 -8.73
CA LEU A 423 -11.13 19.47 -8.40
C LEU A 423 -11.80 18.56 -9.44
N SER A 424 -13.00 18.93 -9.93
CA SER A 424 -13.65 18.22 -11.04
C SER A 424 -12.78 18.21 -12.30
N ASP A 425 -12.17 19.35 -12.65
CA ASP A 425 -11.26 19.47 -13.79
C ASP A 425 -10.01 18.59 -13.63
N LEU A 426 -9.42 18.56 -12.44
CA LEU A 426 -8.28 17.71 -12.13
C LEU A 426 -8.65 16.22 -12.29
N THR A 427 -9.78 15.82 -11.71
CA THR A 427 -10.28 14.43 -11.77
C THR A 427 -10.55 14.02 -13.22
N ARG A 428 -11.23 14.88 -13.99
CA ARG A 428 -11.51 14.68 -15.41
C ARG A 428 -10.23 14.52 -16.22
N ALA A 429 -9.20 15.35 -15.98
CA ALA A 429 -7.95 15.26 -16.73
C ALA A 429 -7.26 13.88 -16.60
N PHE A 430 -7.47 13.17 -15.49
CA PHE A 430 -6.98 11.80 -15.31
C PHE A 430 -7.93 10.76 -15.92
N ASP A 431 -9.24 10.88 -15.66
CA ASP A 431 -10.22 9.87 -16.03
C ASP A 431 -10.60 9.90 -17.52
N GLU A 432 -10.62 11.08 -18.15
CA GLU A 432 -10.99 11.25 -19.56
C GLU A 432 -10.06 10.47 -20.50
N LEU A 433 -8.79 10.29 -20.12
CA LEU A 433 -7.81 9.47 -20.85
C LEU A 433 -8.21 7.99 -20.96
N ARG A 434 -9.04 7.51 -20.03
CA ARG A 434 -9.50 6.11 -19.96
C ARG A 434 -11.01 5.98 -20.04
N PHE A 435 -11.73 7.07 -20.29
CA PHE A 435 -13.19 7.06 -20.21
C PHE A 435 -13.83 6.10 -21.20
N ASP A 436 -13.33 6.01 -22.43
CA ASP A 436 -13.85 5.04 -23.42
C ASP A 436 -13.65 3.58 -22.97
N GLU A 437 -12.53 3.27 -22.31
CA GLU A 437 -12.25 1.95 -21.73
C GLU A 437 -13.21 1.68 -20.57
N MET A 438 -13.32 2.61 -19.62
CA MET A 438 -14.22 2.51 -18.46
C MET A 438 -15.69 2.36 -18.89
N ARG A 439 -16.12 3.13 -19.90
CA ARG A 439 -17.48 3.06 -20.45
C ARG A 439 -17.72 1.73 -21.17
N LYS A 440 -16.71 1.15 -21.82
CA LYS A 440 -16.81 -0.19 -22.40
C LYS A 440 -17.00 -1.24 -21.30
N ASP A 441 -16.20 -1.20 -20.24
CA ASP A 441 -16.28 -2.12 -19.11
C ASP A 441 -17.65 -1.99 -18.40
N TRP A 442 -18.15 -0.77 -18.26
CA TRP A 442 -19.51 -0.49 -17.78
C TRP A 442 -20.59 -1.14 -18.66
N ASN A 443 -20.49 -0.97 -19.98
CA ASN A 443 -21.45 -1.56 -20.92
C ASN A 443 -21.41 -3.10 -20.89
N GLU A 444 -20.22 -3.69 -20.73
CA GLU A 444 -20.07 -5.14 -20.53
C GLU A 444 -20.73 -5.58 -19.22
N SER A 445 -20.58 -4.80 -18.15
CA SER A 445 -21.24 -5.07 -16.87
C SER A 445 -22.76 -5.02 -17.01
N LEU A 446 -23.32 -4.01 -17.70
CA LEU A 446 -24.75 -3.94 -18.01
C LEU A 446 -25.25 -5.14 -18.83
N GLU A 447 -24.44 -5.60 -19.79
CA GLU A 447 -24.77 -6.78 -20.57
C GLU A 447 -24.74 -8.07 -19.74
N ASN A 448 -23.74 -8.22 -18.85
CA ASN A 448 -23.67 -9.33 -17.91
C ASN A 448 -24.87 -9.35 -16.95
N ARG A 449 -25.29 -8.18 -16.47
CA ARG A 449 -26.51 -8.02 -15.68
C ARG A 449 -27.74 -8.49 -16.45
N ARG A 450 -27.92 -8.05 -17.70
CA ARG A 450 -29.06 -8.45 -18.55
C ARG A 450 -29.07 -9.96 -18.81
N LYS A 451 -27.92 -10.55 -19.12
CA LYS A 451 -27.79 -12.00 -19.32
C LYS A 451 -28.21 -12.78 -18.09
N PHE A 452 -27.81 -12.31 -16.91
CA PHE A 452 -28.22 -12.93 -15.65
C PHE A 452 -29.72 -12.77 -15.39
N GLU A 453 -30.28 -11.56 -15.52
CA GLU A 453 -31.71 -11.31 -15.33
C GLU A 453 -32.56 -12.14 -16.31
N GLU A 454 -32.11 -12.30 -17.55
CA GLU A 454 -32.78 -13.17 -18.54
C GLU A 454 -32.67 -14.65 -18.18
N ALA A 455 -31.50 -15.10 -17.73
CA ALA A 455 -31.33 -16.47 -17.24
C ALA A 455 -32.16 -16.73 -15.96
N GLU A 456 -32.38 -15.71 -15.12
CA GLU A 456 -33.32 -15.80 -14.01
C GLU A 456 -34.75 -15.97 -14.49
N ARG A 457 -35.18 -15.11 -15.41
CA ARG A 457 -36.55 -15.11 -15.95
C ARG A 457 -36.90 -16.40 -16.69
N THR A 458 -35.95 -16.96 -17.44
CA THR A 458 -36.16 -18.15 -18.27
C THR A 458 -35.86 -19.45 -17.54
N GLY A 459 -35.25 -19.40 -16.36
CA GLY A 459 -34.76 -20.58 -15.65
C GLY A 459 -33.60 -21.27 -16.36
N ALA A 460 -32.87 -20.57 -17.22
CA ALA A 460 -31.71 -21.12 -17.92
C ALA A 460 -30.61 -21.54 -16.93
N ASP A 461 -30.00 -22.69 -17.20
CA ASP A 461 -28.88 -23.17 -16.42
C ASP A 461 -27.60 -22.44 -16.81
N VAL A 462 -27.08 -21.63 -15.90
CA VAL A 462 -25.86 -20.82 -16.07
C VAL A 462 -24.70 -21.55 -15.41
N THR A 463 -23.52 -21.54 -16.03
CA THR A 463 -22.37 -22.21 -15.42
C THR A 463 -21.82 -21.43 -14.22
N THR A 464 -21.08 -22.12 -13.34
CA THR A 464 -20.41 -21.48 -12.20
C THR A 464 -19.43 -20.39 -12.68
N GLU A 465 -18.72 -20.62 -13.78
CA GLU A 465 -17.76 -19.64 -14.33
C GLU A 465 -18.43 -18.36 -14.84
N GLU A 466 -19.63 -18.50 -15.41
CA GLU A 466 -20.42 -17.36 -15.88
C GLU A 466 -20.95 -16.55 -14.70
N LEU A 467 -21.49 -17.21 -13.67
CA LEU A 467 -21.96 -16.54 -12.45
C LEU A 467 -20.84 -15.74 -11.77
N ILE A 468 -19.65 -16.32 -11.62
CA ILE A 468 -18.51 -15.62 -11.00
C ILE A 468 -18.09 -14.42 -11.84
N ARG A 469 -17.90 -14.61 -13.16
CA ARG A 469 -17.49 -13.51 -14.05
C ARG A 469 -18.48 -12.35 -14.06
N TRP A 470 -19.78 -12.66 -14.05
CA TRP A 470 -20.80 -11.62 -13.99
C TRP A 470 -20.81 -10.93 -12.62
N ALA A 471 -20.68 -11.70 -11.53
CA ALA A 471 -20.60 -11.16 -10.18
C ALA A 471 -19.40 -10.21 -10.03
N ASP A 472 -18.22 -10.60 -10.50
CA ASP A 472 -16.99 -9.79 -10.45
C ASP A 472 -17.16 -8.44 -11.17
N SER A 473 -17.88 -8.43 -12.30
CA SER A 473 -18.16 -7.19 -13.06
C SER A 473 -19.20 -6.28 -12.40
N LEU A 474 -20.00 -6.79 -11.46
CA LEU A 474 -21.14 -6.10 -10.88
C LEU A 474 -20.97 -5.77 -9.39
N GLN A 475 -20.03 -6.40 -8.70
CA GLN A 475 -19.74 -6.16 -7.29
C GLN A 475 -19.37 -4.68 -7.05
N GLY A 476 -19.96 -4.07 -6.03
CA GLY A 476 -19.74 -2.65 -5.74
C GLY A 476 -20.56 -1.71 -6.63
N ILE A 477 -21.38 -2.24 -7.54
CA ILE A 477 -22.29 -1.47 -8.40
C ILE A 477 -23.74 -1.95 -8.21
N TYR A 478 -24.00 -3.23 -8.46
CA TYR A 478 -25.33 -3.84 -8.41
C TYR A 478 -25.34 -5.02 -7.45
N ASP A 479 -25.06 -4.75 -6.17
CA ASP A 479 -24.92 -5.78 -5.14
C ASP A 479 -26.16 -6.66 -4.97
N ASP A 480 -27.38 -6.15 -5.21
CA ASP A 480 -28.58 -6.99 -5.21
C ASP A 480 -28.54 -8.11 -6.26
N CYS A 481 -27.95 -7.82 -7.42
CA CYS A 481 -27.77 -8.79 -8.50
C CYS A 481 -26.71 -9.82 -8.10
N VAL A 482 -25.57 -9.35 -7.56
CA VAL A 482 -24.48 -10.20 -7.07
C VAL A 482 -24.93 -11.11 -5.94
N PHE A 483 -25.78 -10.62 -5.04
CA PHE A 483 -26.34 -11.44 -3.95
C PHE A 483 -27.11 -12.65 -4.50
N ARG A 484 -27.98 -12.45 -5.51
CA ARG A 484 -28.73 -13.53 -6.15
C ARG A 484 -27.84 -14.47 -6.97
N MET A 485 -26.79 -13.94 -7.61
CA MET A 485 -25.76 -14.75 -8.26
C MET A 485 -25.05 -15.66 -7.24
N ALA A 486 -24.70 -15.12 -6.07
CA ALA A 486 -24.06 -15.87 -5.00
C ALA A 486 -24.99 -16.96 -4.42
N GLU A 487 -26.31 -16.73 -4.32
CA GLU A 487 -27.27 -17.77 -3.95
C GLU A 487 -27.33 -18.92 -4.98
N ARG A 488 -27.25 -18.61 -6.28
CA ARG A 488 -27.16 -19.65 -7.32
C ARG A 488 -25.84 -20.40 -7.28
N LEU A 489 -24.74 -19.68 -7.01
CA LEU A 489 -23.41 -20.26 -6.84
C LEU A 489 -23.39 -21.23 -5.66
N GLU A 490 -23.97 -20.85 -4.52
CA GLU A 490 -24.10 -21.70 -3.34
C GLU A 490 -24.96 -22.95 -3.60
N LYS A 491 -26.05 -22.83 -4.37
CA LYS A 491 -26.87 -23.99 -4.77
C LYS A 491 -26.11 -24.98 -5.64
N LYS A 492 -25.23 -24.49 -6.52
CA LYS A 492 -24.40 -25.33 -7.41
C LYS A 492 -23.18 -25.91 -6.70
N ASN A 493 -22.58 -25.14 -5.78
CA ASN A 493 -21.42 -25.51 -4.98
C ASN A 493 -21.71 -25.25 -3.49
N PRO A 494 -22.43 -26.16 -2.80
CA PRO A 494 -22.75 -26.00 -1.39
C PRO A 494 -21.48 -25.86 -0.54
N GLY A 495 -21.42 -24.80 0.27
CA GLY A 495 -20.23 -24.49 1.08
C GLY A 495 -19.16 -23.66 0.36
N SER A 496 -19.42 -23.12 -0.84
CA SER A 496 -18.50 -22.21 -1.53
C SER A 496 -18.15 -21.00 -0.66
N ALA A 497 -16.87 -20.85 -0.32
CA ALA A 497 -16.36 -19.71 0.42
C ALA A 497 -16.54 -18.39 -0.35
N LEU A 498 -16.46 -18.42 -1.68
CA LEU A 498 -16.69 -17.24 -2.53
C LEU A 498 -18.16 -16.76 -2.47
N ALA A 499 -19.11 -17.70 -2.53
CA ALA A 499 -20.53 -17.35 -2.37
C ALA A 499 -20.81 -16.76 -0.97
N ALA A 500 -20.23 -17.35 0.07
CA ALA A 500 -20.34 -16.84 1.43
C ALA A 500 -19.68 -15.45 1.56
N TYR A 501 -18.53 -15.23 0.92
CA TYR A 501 -17.86 -13.93 0.90
C TYR A 501 -18.73 -12.85 0.26
N TYR A 502 -19.29 -13.09 -0.94
CA TYR A 502 -20.16 -12.12 -1.59
C TYR A 502 -21.39 -11.79 -0.74
N LYS A 503 -22.11 -12.80 -0.26
CA LYS A 503 -23.30 -12.60 0.59
C LYS A 503 -22.94 -11.87 1.89
N GLY A 504 -21.86 -12.30 2.55
CA GLY A 504 -21.37 -11.71 3.79
C GLY A 504 -20.97 -10.24 3.63
N TRP A 505 -20.23 -9.90 2.57
CA TRP A 505 -19.82 -8.53 2.28
C TRP A 505 -21.01 -7.57 2.10
N ILE A 506 -21.99 -8.03 1.32
CA ILE A 506 -23.20 -7.26 0.98
C ILE A 506 -24.09 -7.10 2.21
N LEU A 507 -24.30 -8.16 2.99
CA LEU A 507 -25.09 -8.11 4.23
C LEU A 507 -24.43 -7.22 5.29
N ALA A 508 -23.10 -7.27 5.42
CA ALA A 508 -22.36 -6.35 6.28
C ALA A 508 -22.57 -4.89 5.84
N GLY A 509 -22.54 -4.67 4.52
CA GLY A 509 -22.87 -3.38 3.90
C GLY A 509 -24.29 -2.90 4.22
N ARG A 510 -25.25 -3.81 4.46
CA ARG A 510 -26.64 -3.50 4.84
C ARG A 510 -26.88 -3.40 6.35
N GLY A 511 -25.90 -3.77 7.17
CA GLY A 511 -26.06 -3.79 8.62
C GLY A 511 -26.78 -5.04 9.13
N ASP A 512 -26.78 -6.12 8.35
CA ASP A 512 -27.41 -7.39 8.71
C ASP A 512 -26.40 -8.34 9.37
N GLU A 513 -26.71 -8.77 10.60
CA GLU A 513 -25.88 -9.68 11.41
C GLU A 513 -25.68 -11.06 10.77
N ALA A 514 -26.56 -11.48 9.86
CA ALA A 514 -26.39 -12.69 9.07
C ALA A 514 -25.10 -12.69 8.23
N CYS A 515 -24.43 -11.53 8.09
CA CYS A 515 -23.11 -11.46 7.48
C CYS A 515 -22.02 -12.23 8.25
N LEU A 516 -22.06 -12.27 9.58
CA LEU A 516 -20.94 -12.76 10.39
C LEU A 516 -20.65 -14.25 10.17
N PRO A 517 -21.64 -15.17 10.23
CA PRO A 517 -21.38 -16.58 9.94
C PRO A 517 -20.82 -16.81 8.53
N LEU A 518 -21.30 -16.04 7.54
CA LEU A 518 -20.86 -16.14 6.16
C LEU A 518 -19.41 -15.64 5.98
N LEU A 519 -19.06 -14.52 6.60
CA LEU A 519 -17.71 -13.97 6.57
C LEU A 519 -16.73 -14.87 7.33
N TYR A 520 -17.12 -15.46 8.45
CA TYR A 520 -16.29 -16.43 9.17
C TYR A 520 -16.07 -17.71 8.35
N HIS A 521 -17.11 -18.21 7.68
CA HIS A 521 -16.98 -19.34 6.75
C HIS A 521 -16.04 -19.01 5.59
N ALA A 522 -16.20 -17.84 4.97
CA ALA A 522 -15.28 -17.40 3.91
C ALA A 522 -13.84 -17.29 4.43
N ALA A 523 -13.65 -16.79 5.65
CA ALA A 523 -12.33 -16.63 6.25
C ALA A 523 -11.61 -17.94 6.60
N GLU A 524 -12.30 -19.08 6.53
CA GLU A 524 -11.65 -20.38 6.63
C GLU A 524 -10.73 -20.69 5.45
N GLU A 525 -10.94 -20.02 4.31
CA GLU A 525 -10.08 -20.08 3.13
C GLU A 525 -9.06 -18.93 3.15
N ALA A 526 -7.78 -19.26 2.97
CA ALA A 526 -6.68 -18.30 3.08
C ALA A 526 -6.83 -17.09 2.13
N ASP A 527 -7.43 -17.30 0.95
CA ASP A 527 -7.63 -16.28 -0.07
C ASP A 527 -8.61 -15.18 0.35
N PHE A 528 -9.57 -15.51 1.24
CA PHE A 528 -10.59 -14.57 1.70
C PHE A 528 -10.39 -14.16 3.16
N ALA A 529 -9.52 -14.85 3.90
CA ALA A 529 -9.34 -14.65 5.34
C ALA A 529 -9.13 -13.19 5.75
N ASP A 530 -8.22 -12.48 5.09
CA ASP A 530 -7.92 -11.09 5.45
C ASP A 530 -9.11 -10.16 5.18
N ALA A 531 -9.62 -10.15 3.94
CA ALA A 531 -10.73 -9.29 3.53
C ALA A 531 -12.04 -9.61 4.29
N ALA A 532 -12.34 -10.89 4.53
CA ALA A 532 -13.53 -11.31 5.25
C ALA A 532 -13.46 -10.94 6.73
N MET A 533 -12.28 -11.11 7.37
CA MET A 533 -12.09 -10.74 8.77
C MET A 533 -12.02 -9.22 8.96
N GLU A 534 -11.47 -8.46 8.01
CA GLU A 534 -11.53 -7.00 8.01
C GLU A 534 -12.98 -6.53 7.94
N ARG A 535 -13.77 -7.07 7.00
CA ARG A 535 -15.18 -6.72 6.84
C ARG A 535 -16.02 -7.09 8.07
N ALA A 536 -15.80 -8.27 8.64
CA ALA A 536 -16.47 -8.71 9.87
C ALA A 536 -16.11 -7.80 11.06
N GLY A 537 -14.83 -7.43 11.19
CA GLY A 537 -14.37 -6.50 12.21
C GLY A 537 -15.04 -5.14 12.09
N MET A 538 -15.12 -4.60 10.86
CA MET A 538 -15.80 -3.33 10.58
C MET A 538 -17.29 -3.39 10.95
N PHE A 539 -17.98 -4.48 10.61
CA PHE A 539 -19.37 -4.69 11.00
C PHE A 539 -19.52 -4.71 12.53
N CYS A 540 -18.68 -5.47 13.25
CA CYS A 540 -18.76 -5.58 14.70
C CYS A 540 -18.50 -4.26 15.43
N VAL A 541 -17.61 -3.39 14.93
CA VAL A 541 -17.42 -2.07 15.54
C VAL A 541 -18.59 -1.13 15.25
N ARG A 542 -19.12 -1.12 14.02
CA ARG A 542 -20.23 -0.25 13.59
C ARG A 542 -21.59 -0.66 14.17
N SER A 543 -21.74 -1.91 14.60
CA SER A 543 -23.00 -2.40 15.21
C SER A 543 -23.21 -1.87 16.63
N GLY A 544 -22.18 -1.32 17.28
CA GLY A 544 -22.26 -0.91 18.68
C GLY A 544 -22.40 -2.06 19.68
N ASN A 545 -22.30 -3.31 19.22
CA ASN A 545 -22.55 -4.49 20.03
C ASN A 545 -21.24 -5.10 20.55
N GLN A 546 -20.98 -4.89 21.84
CA GLN A 546 -19.77 -5.37 22.49
C GLN A 546 -19.63 -6.91 22.44
N ALA A 547 -20.74 -7.66 22.52
CA ALA A 547 -20.71 -9.12 22.47
C ALA A 547 -20.27 -9.64 21.09
N LEU A 548 -20.76 -9.02 19.99
CA LEU A 548 -20.32 -9.36 18.63
C LEU A 548 -18.86 -9.00 18.40
N LEU A 549 -18.43 -7.85 18.93
CA LEU A 549 -17.02 -7.45 18.86
C LEU A 549 -16.12 -8.43 19.62
N ASP A 550 -16.53 -8.88 20.80
CA ASP A 550 -15.74 -9.83 21.59
C ASP A 550 -15.71 -11.25 20.98
N ASP A 551 -16.80 -11.71 20.35
CA ASP A 551 -16.81 -12.97 19.57
C ASP A 551 -15.87 -12.89 18.36
N TYR A 552 -15.97 -11.83 17.53
CA TYR A 552 -15.04 -11.58 16.42
C TYR A 552 -13.58 -11.62 16.88
N ARG A 553 -13.31 -10.92 17.99
CA ARG A 553 -12.01 -10.77 18.61
C ARG A 553 -11.43 -12.11 19.09
N ALA A 554 -12.28 -13.01 19.60
CA ALA A 554 -11.90 -14.35 20.02
C ALA A 554 -11.61 -15.27 18.82
N ARG A 555 -12.29 -15.06 17.68
CA ARG A 555 -12.06 -15.81 16.44
C ARG A 555 -10.83 -15.37 15.66
N THR A 556 -10.39 -14.12 15.83
CA THR A 556 -9.31 -13.53 15.03
C THR A 556 -8.00 -14.34 15.12
N VAL A 557 -7.56 -14.69 16.32
CA VAL A 557 -6.27 -15.36 16.50
C VAL A 557 -6.28 -16.80 15.97
N PRO A 558 -7.29 -17.64 16.25
CA PRO A 558 -7.40 -18.97 15.65
C PRO A 558 -7.43 -18.94 14.11
N THR A 559 -8.20 -18.01 13.51
CA THR A 559 -8.26 -17.87 12.05
C THR A 559 -6.90 -17.48 11.48
N LEU A 560 -6.21 -16.49 12.08
CA LEU A 560 -4.88 -16.09 11.65
C LEU A 560 -3.86 -17.23 11.80
N GLN A 561 -3.93 -18.00 12.88
CA GLN A 561 -3.05 -19.16 13.07
C GLN A 561 -3.28 -20.20 11.97
N LYS A 562 -4.54 -20.50 11.63
CA LYS A 562 -4.87 -21.41 10.53
C LYS A 562 -4.24 -20.92 9.22
N VAL A 563 -4.42 -19.65 8.86
CA VAL A 563 -3.82 -19.06 7.66
C VAL A 563 -2.29 -19.16 7.66
N MET A 564 -1.65 -18.89 8.81
CA MET A 564 -0.19 -19.03 8.96
C MET A 564 0.26 -20.48 8.79
N ASP A 565 -0.45 -21.43 9.38
CA ASP A 565 -0.17 -22.85 9.28
C ASP A 565 -0.37 -23.34 7.83
N ASP A 566 -1.43 -22.88 7.17
CA ASP A 566 -1.74 -23.20 5.76
C ASP A 566 -0.63 -22.64 4.85
N ALA A 567 -0.20 -21.39 5.07
CA ALA A 567 0.92 -20.79 4.36
C ALA A 567 2.21 -21.58 4.57
N GLU A 568 2.52 -22.01 5.80
CA GLU A 568 3.70 -22.84 6.10
C GLU A 568 3.60 -24.22 5.43
N ARG A 569 2.42 -24.87 5.49
CA ARG A 569 2.19 -26.16 4.80
C ARG A 569 2.36 -26.00 3.28
N ASN A 570 1.97 -24.86 2.73
CA ASN A 570 2.03 -24.58 1.30
C ASN A 570 3.37 -24.03 0.81
N LYS A 571 4.32 -23.73 1.72
CA LYS A 571 5.70 -23.43 1.31
C LYS A 571 6.30 -24.58 0.50
N ILE A 572 6.88 -24.22 -0.64
CA ILE A 572 7.62 -25.12 -1.50
C ILE A 572 9.11 -24.95 -1.20
N SER A 573 9.80 -26.05 -0.91
CA SER A 573 11.26 -26.02 -0.78
C SER A 573 11.95 -25.98 -2.15
N PRO A 574 13.08 -25.28 -2.31
CA PRO A 574 13.88 -25.33 -3.53
C PRO A 574 14.34 -26.72 -3.97
N PHE A 575 14.35 -27.68 -3.04
CA PHE A 575 14.77 -29.07 -3.28
C PHE A 575 13.60 -30.05 -3.31
N GLU A 576 12.36 -29.56 -3.28
CA GLU A 576 11.16 -30.38 -3.24
C GLU A 576 10.96 -31.14 -4.55
N LYS A 577 10.57 -32.41 -4.44
CA LYS A 577 10.31 -33.29 -5.58
C LYS A 577 8.83 -33.22 -5.95
N PHE A 578 8.55 -33.05 -7.24
CA PHE A 578 7.21 -33.13 -7.81
C PHE A 578 7.08 -34.46 -8.58
N GLU A 579 5.93 -35.08 -8.46
CA GLU A 579 5.50 -36.26 -9.22
C GLU A 579 4.85 -35.83 -10.55
N PRO A 580 4.78 -36.72 -11.55
CA PRO A 580 3.96 -36.49 -12.74
C PRO A 580 2.49 -36.24 -12.40
N CYS A 581 1.85 -35.36 -13.18
CA CYS A 581 0.41 -35.16 -13.08
C CYS A 581 -0.35 -36.43 -13.47
N ASP A 582 -1.25 -36.86 -12.60
CA ASP A 582 -2.14 -38.01 -12.78
C ASP A 582 -3.54 -37.62 -13.25
N ILE A 583 -3.82 -36.31 -13.41
CA ILE A 583 -5.07 -35.83 -14.00
C ILE A 583 -5.10 -36.25 -15.48
N PRO A 584 -6.18 -36.91 -15.94
CA PRO A 584 -6.40 -37.20 -17.35
C PRO A 584 -6.27 -35.96 -18.22
N GLU A 585 -5.52 -36.08 -19.33
CA GLU A 585 -5.23 -34.97 -20.24
C GLU A 585 -6.52 -34.26 -20.73
N GLU A 586 -7.61 -35.01 -20.89
CA GLU A 586 -8.91 -34.51 -21.35
C GLU A 586 -9.53 -33.47 -20.40
N LEU A 587 -9.33 -33.62 -19.09
CA LEU A 587 -9.83 -32.68 -18.07
C LEU A 587 -8.98 -31.41 -17.99
N PHE A 588 -7.71 -31.49 -18.40
CA PHE A 588 -6.76 -30.39 -18.28
C PHE A 588 -6.47 -29.64 -19.59
N ARG A 589 -6.75 -30.27 -20.74
CA ARG A 589 -6.53 -29.72 -22.09
C ARG A 589 -7.23 -28.38 -22.34
N PRO A 590 -8.52 -28.16 -21.97
CA PRO A 590 -9.18 -26.88 -22.21
C PRO A 590 -8.55 -25.70 -21.47
N PHE A 591 -7.93 -25.96 -20.31
CA PHE A 591 -7.19 -24.95 -19.55
C PHE A 591 -5.85 -24.61 -20.21
N LEU A 592 -5.10 -25.64 -20.63
CA LEU A 592 -3.83 -25.45 -21.35
C LEU A 592 -4.03 -24.72 -22.67
N GLU A 593 -5.08 -25.06 -23.42
CA GLU A 593 -5.42 -24.39 -24.69
C GLU A 593 -5.80 -22.93 -24.48
N ARG A 594 -6.53 -22.60 -23.41
CA ARG A 594 -6.81 -21.22 -23.00
C ARG A 594 -5.54 -20.46 -22.63
N LEU A 595 -4.65 -21.05 -21.82
CA LEU A 595 -3.35 -20.43 -21.47
C LEU A 595 -2.47 -20.17 -22.70
N VAL A 596 -2.45 -21.10 -23.65
CA VAL A 596 -1.69 -20.97 -24.88
C VAL A 596 -2.32 -19.94 -25.82
N SER A 597 -3.65 -19.88 -25.89
CA SER A 597 -4.41 -18.89 -26.68
C SER A 597 -4.25 -17.47 -26.14
N ALA A 598 -4.45 -17.28 -24.83
CA ALA A 598 -4.13 -16.04 -24.14
C ALA A 598 -2.66 -15.67 -24.37
N GLY A 599 -1.79 -16.69 -24.42
CA GLY A 599 -0.37 -16.69 -24.78
C GLY A 599 0.01 -16.01 -26.09
N ASN A 600 -0.93 -15.77 -27.01
CA ASN A 600 -0.75 -15.15 -28.33
C ASN A 600 0.52 -15.64 -29.07
N GLY A 601 0.79 -16.95 -29.01
CA GLY A 601 1.93 -17.60 -29.70
C GLY A 601 3.30 -17.44 -29.04
N VAL A 602 3.42 -16.85 -27.84
CA VAL A 602 4.70 -16.74 -27.12
C VAL A 602 4.95 -17.86 -26.11
N VAL A 603 3.93 -18.64 -25.75
CA VAL A 603 4.08 -19.80 -24.86
C VAL A 603 4.56 -21.00 -25.70
N ARG A 604 5.74 -21.54 -25.35
CA ARG A 604 6.39 -22.66 -26.06
C ARG A 604 6.07 -24.02 -25.44
N LYS A 605 6.10 -24.13 -24.11
CA LYS A 605 5.82 -25.37 -23.37
C LYS A 605 5.21 -25.09 -22.01
N ILE A 606 4.38 -26.02 -21.53
CA ILE A 606 3.92 -26.06 -20.14
C ILE A 606 4.27 -27.44 -19.57
N TRP A 607 4.86 -27.48 -18.37
CA TRP A 607 5.01 -28.70 -17.58
C TRP A 607 4.09 -28.64 -16.36
N VAL A 608 3.50 -29.77 -16.00
CA VAL A 608 2.64 -29.90 -14.83
C VAL A 608 3.22 -30.96 -13.89
N GLY A 609 3.49 -30.58 -12.65
CA GLY A 609 3.93 -31.49 -11.58
C GLY A 609 2.94 -31.50 -10.42
N VAL A 610 2.93 -32.58 -9.65
CA VAL A 610 2.05 -32.78 -8.49
C VAL A 610 2.88 -33.00 -7.24
N ARG A 611 2.46 -32.38 -6.14
CA ARG A 611 2.96 -32.66 -4.79
C ARG A 611 1.81 -33.25 -3.99
N ARG A 612 2.01 -34.44 -3.44
CA ARG A 612 1.07 -35.06 -2.48
C ARG A 612 1.67 -34.93 -1.09
N LYS A 613 0.94 -34.33 -0.15
CA LYS A 613 1.25 -34.43 1.28
C LYS A 613 0.30 -35.43 1.95
N GLU A 614 0.80 -36.17 2.94
CA GLU A 614 -0.04 -37.00 3.81
C GLU A 614 -1.09 -36.11 4.48
N GLY A 615 -2.38 -36.42 4.29
CA GLY A 615 -3.48 -35.68 4.93
C GLY A 615 -4.36 -34.79 4.04
N LYS A 616 -4.54 -35.15 2.74
CA LYS A 616 -5.56 -34.65 1.77
C LYS A 616 -5.20 -33.47 0.85
N ASN A 617 -4.05 -32.81 1.01
CA ASN A 617 -3.73 -31.66 0.15
C ASN A 617 -2.80 -32.09 -1.01
N THR A 618 -3.40 -32.28 -2.18
CA THR A 618 -2.69 -32.43 -3.46
C THR A 618 -2.48 -31.05 -4.06
N LEU A 619 -1.24 -30.71 -4.38
CA LEU A 619 -0.85 -29.41 -4.90
C LEU A 619 -0.29 -29.55 -6.32
N TYR A 620 -0.86 -28.82 -7.27
CA TYR A 620 -0.47 -28.83 -8.69
C TYR A 620 0.42 -27.63 -9.01
N ALA A 621 1.60 -27.88 -9.60
CA ALA A 621 2.56 -26.86 -10.01
C ALA A 621 2.71 -26.77 -11.53
N TYR A 622 2.65 -25.55 -12.06
CA TYR A 622 2.75 -25.28 -13.50
C TYR A 622 4.01 -24.49 -13.84
N LEU A 623 4.81 -25.02 -14.74
CA LEU A 623 6.00 -24.37 -15.26
C LEU A 623 5.77 -23.99 -16.73
N VAL A 624 5.81 -22.69 -17.05
CA VAL A 624 5.60 -22.18 -18.41
C VAL A 624 6.93 -21.74 -19.02
N ARG A 625 7.25 -22.21 -20.23
CA ARG A 625 8.40 -21.75 -21.03
C ARG A 625 7.92 -20.92 -22.20
N PHE A 626 8.51 -19.74 -22.34
CA PHE A 626 8.25 -18.81 -23.44
C PHE A 626 9.20 -19.02 -24.63
N CYS A 627 8.77 -18.59 -25.82
CA CYS A 627 9.60 -18.33 -26.98
C CYS A 627 10.57 -17.15 -26.70
N ARG A 628 11.63 -16.99 -27.50
CA ARG A 628 12.54 -15.83 -27.38
C ARG A 628 11.76 -14.55 -27.72
N VAL A 629 11.34 -13.80 -26.71
CA VAL A 629 10.74 -12.47 -26.90
C VAL A 629 11.86 -11.42 -26.94
N PRO A 630 11.90 -10.51 -27.93
CA PRO A 630 12.88 -9.43 -28.02
C PRO A 630 12.85 -8.51 -26.79
N VAL A 631 14.01 -8.04 -26.36
CA VAL A 631 14.12 -7.08 -25.25
C VAL A 631 13.49 -5.76 -25.71
N GLY A 632 12.50 -5.26 -24.97
CA GLY A 632 11.82 -3.98 -25.24
C GLY A 632 10.37 -4.06 -25.71
N LYS A 633 9.89 -5.22 -26.19
CA LYS A 633 8.44 -5.49 -26.35
C LYS A 633 8.00 -6.47 -25.27
N GLY A 634 7.60 -5.92 -24.13
CA GLY A 634 6.57 -6.48 -23.26
C GLY A 634 6.58 -7.98 -22.99
N ARG A 635 7.66 -8.59 -22.47
CA ARG A 635 7.45 -9.87 -21.73
C ARG A 635 6.46 -9.64 -20.61
N LYS A 636 6.63 -8.54 -19.87
CA LYS A 636 5.70 -8.07 -18.85
C LYS A 636 4.31 -7.76 -19.42
N GLU A 637 4.18 -6.97 -20.50
CA GLU A 637 2.86 -6.66 -21.10
C GLU A 637 2.17 -7.87 -21.73
N ILE A 638 2.92 -8.85 -22.25
CA ILE A 638 2.36 -10.07 -22.81
C ILE A 638 1.91 -10.99 -21.67
N LEU A 639 2.73 -11.18 -20.63
CA LEU A 639 2.31 -11.84 -19.39
C LEU A 639 1.07 -11.12 -18.82
N GLU A 640 1.10 -9.80 -18.70
CA GLU A 640 -0.04 -8.99 -18.28
C GLU A 640 -1.24 -9.11 -19.21
N LYS A 641 -1.13 -9.33 -20.53
CA LYS A 641 -2.28 -9.55 -21.42
C LYS A 641 -2.83 -10.97 -21.33
N ILE A 642 -1.96 -11.97 -21.25
CA ILE A 642 -2.31 -13.37 -20.97
C ILE A 642 -3.06 -13.45 -19.63
N PHE A 643 -2.63 -12.64 -18.67
CA PHE A 643 -3.09 -12.61 -17.28
C PHE A 643 -3.80 -11.28 -16.90
N LYS A 644 -4.35 -10.53 -17.88
CA LYS A 644 -5.35 -9.43 -17.70
C LYS A 644 -6.71 -9.87 -18.20
N ALA A 645 -6.76 -10.86 -19.09
CA ALA A 645 -8.02 -11.52 -19.47
C ALA A 645 -8.71 -12.17 -18.27
N ARG A 646 -7.94 -12.48 -17.23
CA ARG A 646 -8.29 -12.51 -15.81
C ARG A 646 -6.98 -12.19 -15.11
N SER A 647 -7.00 -11.38 -14.05
CA SER A 647 -5.81 -11.18 -13.22
C SER A 647 -5.21 -12.56 -12.88
N ASP A 648 -3.88 -12.65 -12.78
CA ASP A 648 -3.11 -13.75 -12.18
C ASP A 648 -2.46 -14.82 -13.08
N LEU A 649 -1.12 -14.86 -13.12
CA LEU A 649 -0.35 -16.12 -13.10
C LEU A 649 1.15 -15.89 -12.82
N TYR A 650 1.62 -16.37 -11.68
CA TYR A 650 3.01 -16.78 -11.47
C TYR A 650 3.00 -17.96 -10.48
N LEU A 651 3.56 -19.11 -10.91
CA LEU A 651 3.62 -20.43 -10.24
C LEU A 651 2.33 -20.86 -9.47
N CYS A 652 1.43 -21.61 -10.10
CA CYS A 652 0.20 -22.09 -9.43
C CYS A 652 0.51 -23.18 -8.37
N LEU A 653 -0.24 -23.16 -7.26
CA LEU A 653 -0.40 -24.19 -6.25
C LEU A 653 -1.90 -24.23 -5.90
N THR A 654 -2.60 -25.35 -6.07
CA THR A 654 -4.02 -25.46 -5.67
C THR A 654 -4.27 -26.75 -4.93
N GLU A 655 -5.01 -26.69 -3.83
CA GLU A 655 -5.57 -27.87 -3.14
C GLU A 655 -6.87 -28.30 -3.85
N SER A 656 -7.03 -29.60 -4.09
CA SER A 656 -8.21 -30.30 -4.67
C SER A 656 -8.47 -30.14 -6.18
N GLY A 657 -8.87 -31.26 -6.81
CA GLY A 657 -9.10 -31.40 -8.25
C GLY A 657 -10.26 -30.52 -8.76
N LEU A 658 -9.99 -29.83 -9.87
CA LEU A 658 -10.78 -28.84 -10.64
C LEU A 658 -12.31 -29.05 -10.73
N PRO A 659 -13.13 -28.01 -11.06
CA PRO A 659 -12.89 -26.56 -11.18
C PRO A 659 -13.75 -25.67 -10.22
N GLU A 660 -13.09 -24.69 -9.58
CA GLU A 660 -13.60 -23.42 -9.05
C GLU A 660 -12.48 -22.41 -9.33
N GLU A 661 -12.54 -21.79 -10.51
CA GLU A 661 -11.37 -21.39 -11.30
C GLU A 661 -10.71 -20.03 -10.95
N TYR A 662 -10.48 -19.76 -9.66
CA TYR A 662 -9.93 -18.47 -9.15
C TYR A 662 -9.08 -18.48 -7.84
N ARG A 663 -8.56 -19.60 -7.33
CA ARG A 663 -7.84 -19.65 -6.02
C ARG A 663 -6.41 -19.01 -6.01
N ARG A 664 -6.18 -17.84 -5.39
CA ARG A 664 -5.07 -16.90 -5.73
C ARG A 664 -3.65 -17.07 -5.11
N PHE A 665 -2.68 -17.53 -5.93
CA PHE A 665 -1.32 -17.02 -6.33
C PHE A 665 -0.22 -16.46 -5.34
N VAL A 666 1.05 -16.92 -5.50
CA VAL A 666 2.30 -16.31 -4.94
C VAL A 666 3.50 -16.33 -5.93
N LEU A 667 4.22 -15.20 -6.04
CA LEU A 667 5.34 -14.93 -6.99
C LEU A 667 6.75 -15.28 -6.45
N PHE A 668 7.58 -16.02 -7.20
CA PHE A 668 9.05 -16.13 -6.98
C PHE A 668 9.82 -15.98 -8.31
N TYR A 669 10.70 -14.97 -8.42
CA TYR A 669 11.36 -14.63 -9.70
C TYR A 669 12.82 -15.11 -9.83
N GLU A 670 13.48 -15.56 -8.75
CA GLU A 670 14.92 -15.92 -8.82
C GLU A 670 15.27 -17.30 -8.24
N GLU A 671 14.44 -17.87 -7.34
CA GLU A 671 14.74 -19.13 -6.65
C GLU A 671 14.22 -20.40 -7.34
N ALA A 672 13.56 -20.29 -8.51
CA ALA A 672 12.82 -21.38 -9.16
C ALA A 672 13.62 -22.29 -10.14
N ILE A 673 14.92 -22.01 -10.33
CA ILE A 673 15.78 -22.73 -11.29
C ILE A 673 15.99 -24.21 -10.93
N PRO A 674 16.20 -24.59 -9.65
CA PRO A 674 16.34 -26.00 -9.25
C PRO A 674 15.04 -26.82 -9.44
N GLN A 675 13.89 -26.29 -9.06
CA GLN A 675 12.56 -26.93 -9.11
C GLN A 675 12.15 -27.20 -10.56
N ALA A 676 12.45 -26.26 -11.47
CA ALA A 676 12.24 -26.45 -12.90
C ALA A 676 13.06 -27.61 -13.49
N ARG A 677 14.23 -27.94 -12.90
CA ARG A 677 15.01 -29.13 -13.28
C ARG A 677 14.40 -30.41 -12.71
N HIS A 678 13.82 -30.37 -11.50
CA HIS A 678 13.16 -31.52 -10.89
C HIS A 678 11.86 -31.91 -11.61
N ILE A 679 10.98 -30.94 -11.91
CA ILE A 679 9.74 -31.18 -12.69
C ILE A 679 10.08 -31.80 -14.06
N ARG A 680 11.14 -31.31 -14.73
CA ARG A 680 11.62 -31.89 -16.00
C ARG A 680 12.22 -33.29 -15.88
N ARG A 681 12.88 -33.61 -14.76
CA ARG A 681 13.52 -34.91 -14.52
C ARG A 681 12.53 -35.97 -14.02
N ALA A 682 11.42 -35.57 -13.41
CA ALA A 682 10.39 -36.47 -12.89
C ALA A 682 9.54 -37.14 -13.99
N GLY A 683 9.76 -36.83 -15.27
CA GLY A 683 8.94 -37.36 -16.36
C GLY A 683 7.57 -36.69 -16.48
N ALA A 684 7.42 -35.47 -15.94
CA ALA A 684 6.18 -34.71 -16.02
C ALA A 684 5.71 -34.56 -17.48
N PRO A 685 4.40 -34.73 -17.76
CA PRO A 685 3.85 -34.57 -19.10
C PRO A 685 4.24 -33.20 -19.66
N VAL A 686 4.77 -33.22 -20.89
CA VAL A 686 5.27 -32.03 -21.60
C VAL A 686 4.29 -31.67 -22.69
N TYR A 687 3.62 -30.54 -22.54
CA TYR A 687 2.75 -30.02 -23.58
C TYR A 687 3.57 -29.12 -24.51
N GLU A 688 3.86 -29.63 -25.70
CA GLU A 688 4.53 -28.90 -26.77
C GLU A 688 3.49 -28.33 -27.74
N TRP A 689 3.42 -27.01 -27.83
CA TRP A 689 2.67 -26.38 -28.90
C TRP A 689 3.49 -26.40 -30.19
N LYS A 690 3.06 -27.20 -31.17
CA LYS A 690 3.55 -27.12 -32.55
C LYS A 690 2.67 -26.11 -33.27
N LYS A 691 3.28 -25.01 -33.73
CA LYS A 691 2.62 -24.03 -34.59
C LYS A 691 2.12 -24.76 -35.84
N GLY A 692 0.80 -24.76 -36.06
CA GLY A 692 0.20 -25.12 -37.34
C GLY A 692 0.59 -24.11 -38.42
#